data_AF-A0A935YM76-F1
#
_entry.id   AF-A0A935YM76-F1
#
_cell.length_a   1.000
_cell.length_b   1.000
_cell.length_c   1.000
_cell.angle_alpha   90.00
_cell.angle_beta   90.00
_cell.angle_gamma   90.00
#
_symmetry.space_group_name_H-M   'P 1'
#
loop_
_entity.id
_entity.type
_entity.pdbx_description
1 polymer ?
#
loop_
_entity_poly.entity_id
_entity_poly.type
_entity_poly.pdbx_seq_one_letter_code
_entity_poly.pdbx_strand_id
1 'polypeptide(L)'
;MTTRRRHGSWQAAATLVPTLALLLALLPGCDGQDNDWDAYDPTRKLLTVATDSLRLAEGGEGRALVFSLQMVPDDTVFVELAADGGQAVAEPATLVFAPDDDEWSRPRTAVVTAVDDDLDEGAHKDALTVLAVSRDADYDGQGGPGLVPLAVTDNDRAGVAVSATFIELVEAPPGVLERAYELVLTSQPTAAVTVVVTATPADPYFHLTPSTLTFTPADWSVAQSVTLWAELDQDDADDLTVTLSHAAASGDPRYGPSLAIADVTVQVYDNTLPPIARLRPAGGGAALDLDEAVPGTTADVEIVLDHPSLLPVRLHLATVDGTAIGGQDYQAVDLDVTFAPGDPIVQTVPLRVIDDALLEDPEHFEVVLTGLANVIIGDDDRLGCTIADNDLTTLTLTVLPAAEDGGSAQFVVTIPSPQPLPVDFTFTTAAGTATSGVDFEPVAAAYFIAPGQTQRVIPVVLRADPYHEGDESFTANLTNVSTNAVWGGVPVVATIVDDDPQAIALDGVTVGEAGGAAVFTLRLQAPYDAPVSLTVSTLAGDGLGAVAGQEDAAAGSDYTAVTGAAWVIPVAATTATFSVTLQAGTAAEAISEFFRLRIDAGSRPGFAGLVATAEVIDDDQPYLAVADVAVPESAAVATFTVRLVNALGAAVTSTGDVTFRADTVDQTATAGSDYTAVGAVFTVPAGQGSLAVPVTLADDAWDDDSETFVLHLSAPANALLDPEEADAFCAITDDEFPSINLGTALARANEGSTLVFTVSLTTTRQAATTFTLAVLPGTTGGSGVDYTFTAGGAQVIPPFTPSISFSVPLLDDQLAGEPDEVLRATIANANVALGVIALDLTVVDAPELSIAAAPAVVEGAPAVFPVTMDAPSTAPVSFRVQFSSATASIVSDINPAGTGPFTIPAGTVSVNVPVPTIAGDGGDLASETFTTTLISPANATLSGFNAASGTILDGDPSPLSFSDDAFAIEGDAIVFTVQTAWTSEAAITFSVQFTDGTAAGSGIDYVSAGTGPFTIPAGQPSVTVSVPTVDDAGPELAAEAFTIRVVNPTNAVIGAAPTATGRVLDNDQPVLTITAGPAVLEGGTLSFTVSMDRQTIVPVTFDVAFLNGSTQGAVDFTTPAGPWTLVPGTTSIVIDVPTVQDTEHENQEIFVARLAADPVNAVVGAPPEANGVIDDDDP
;
A
#
# COMPACT_ATOMS: atom_id res chain seq x y z
N MET A 1 41.52 -5.48 -5.73
CA MET A 1 42.18 -5.26 -7.05
C MET A 1 41.41 -4.13 -7.74
N THR A 2 41.94 -3.08 -8.40
CA THR A 2 43.30 -2.57 -8.72
C THR A 2 43.12 -1.15 -9.36
N THR A 3 44.08 -0.21 -9.55
CA THR A 3 45.57 -0.24 -9.53
C THR A 3 46.20 1.16 -9.28
N ARG A 4 47.34 1.22 -8.57
CA ARG A 4 48.54 2.09 -8.75
C ARG A 4 48.44 3.64 -8.98
N ARG A 5 49.07 4.35 -8.03
CA ARG A 5 50.12 5.43 -8.15
C ARG A 5 49.76 6.92 -8.39
N ARG A 6 50.10 7.73 -7.36
CA ARG A 6 50.59 9.14 -7.37
C ARG A 6 49.62 10.23 -7.89
N HIS A 7 49.78 11.54 -7.63
CA HIS A 7 50.69 12.33 -6.75
C HIS A 7 49.86 12.97 -5.59
N GLY A 8 50.37 13.89 -4.77
CA GLY A 8 49.63 14.39 -3.59
C GLY A 8 49.79 15.86 -3.21
N SER A 9 49.09 16.25 -2.12
CA SER A 9 49.15 17.51 -1.34
C SER A 9 48.56 18.78 -2.03
N TRP A 10 47.88 19.72 -1.35
CA TRP A 10 48.02 20.24 0.04
C TRP A 10 46.71 20.82 0.64
N GLN A 11 46.77 21.22 1.94
CA GLN A 11 45.85 22.16 2.68
C GLN A 11 44.46 21.61 3.12
N ALA A 12 43.89 21.93 4.29
CA ALA A 12 44.26 22.72 5.51
C ALA A 12 43.25 22.38 6.67
N ALA A 13 43.25 22.83 7.95
CA ALA A 13 44.14 23.58 8.88
C ALA A 13 43.56 23.51 10.34
N ALA A 14 44.26 24.12 11.33
CA ALA A 14 43.82 24.44 12.71
C ALA A 14 43.74 23.25 13.73
N THR A 15 43.89 23.40 15.07
CA THR A 15 44.06 24.60 15.94
C THR A 15 44.80 24.28 17.27
N LEU A 16 45.73 25.17 17.71
CA LEU A 16 46.38 25.43 19.04
C LEU A 16 46.70 24.30 20.07
N VAL A 17 47.86 24.18 20.76
CA VAL A 17 48.88 25.11 21.39
C VAL A 17 48.47 25.55 22.81
N PRO A 18 49.30 25.36 23.90
CA PRO A 18 50.63 26.01 24.09
C PRO A 18 51.74 25.09 24.70
N THR A 19 53.00 25.49 24.96
CA THR A 19 53.67 26.80 25.09
C THR A 19 55.03 26.88 24.38
N LEU A 20 55.38 28.04 23.81
CA LEU A 20 56.77 28.53 23.63
C LEU A 20 56.73 30.05 23.42
N ALA A 21 57.77 30.78 23.83
CA ALA A 21 57.85 32.23 23.67
C ALA A 21 59.24 32.70 23.23
N LEU A 22 59.26 33.84 22.51
CA LEU A 22 60.43 34.64 22.14
C LEU A 22 61.44 34.01 21.15
N LEU A 23 61.25 34.25 19.85
CA LEU A 23 62.10 35.17 19.07
C LEU A 23 61.51 35.40 17.66
N LEU A 24 61.29 36.65 17.24
CA LEU A 24 60.95 36.98 15.85
C LEU A 24 61.29 38.43 15.48
N ALA A 25 62.26 38.61 14.59
CA ALA A 25 62.43 39.85 13.81
C ALA A 25 63.29 39.63 12.55
N LEU A 26 62.78 40.07 11.40
CA LEU A 26 63.52 40.59 10.24
C LEU A 26 64.57 39.70 9.54
N LEU A 27 64.14 39.07 8.44
CA LEU A 27 64.90 39.06 7.19
C LEU A 27 64.05 39.69 6.08
N PRO A 28 64.52 40.72 5.35
CA PRO A 28 63.95 41.10 4.06
C PRO A 28 64.43 40.13 2.97
N GLY A 29 63.57 39.82 2.00
CA GLY A 29 63.87 38.87 0.93
C GLY A 29 64.75 39.45 -0.19
N CYS A 30 65.38 38.56 -0.97
CA CYS A 30 66.08 38.92 -2.19
C CYS A 30 65.13 38.98 -3.39
N ASP A 31 65.07 40.14 -4.04
CA ASP A 31 64.83 40.27 -5.48
C ASP A 31 66.22 40.33 -6.15
N GLY A 32 66.35 40.01 -7.44
CA GLY A 32 67.66 39.99 -8.09
C GLY A 32 67.59 40.14 -9.61
N GLN A 33 68.14 41.26 -10.13
CA GLN A 33 68.61 41.35 -11.51
C GLN A 33 69.62 42.50 -11.80
N ASP A 34 70.65 42.66 -10.98
CA ASP A 34 71.93 43.31 -11.31
C ASP A 34 73.05 42.75 -10.39
N ASN A 35 74.25 42.31 -10.82
CA ASN A 35 74.89 42.10 -12.14
C ASN A 35 75.47 43.30 -12.93
N ASP A 36 76.27 44.14 -12.27
CA ASP A 36 77.47 44.75 -12.89
C ASP A 36 78.78 44.26 -12.22
N TRP A 37 79.92 44.54 -12.88
CA TRP A 37 81.26 44.08 -12.50
C TRP A 37 82.20 45.29 -12.64
N ASP A 38 82.64 45.89 -11.53
CA ASP A 38 83.99 46.49 -11.32
C ASP A 38 84.04 47.44 -10.10
N ALA A 39 84.39 46.90 -8.92
CA ALA A 39 85.05 47.65 -7.84
C ALA A 39 85.63 46.68 -6.79
N TYR A 40 86.85 46.18 -6.98
CA TYR A 40 87.55 45.38 -5.98
C TYR A 40 88.07 46.28 -4.84
N ASP A 41 87.60 46.06 -3.62
CA ASP A 41 88.06 46.76 -2.40
C ASP A 41 89.02 45.86 -1.60
N PRO A 42 90.34 46.13 -1.59
CA PRO A 42 91.33 45.33 -0.88
C PRO A 42 91.27 45.46 0.66
N THR A 43 90.31 46.20 1.23
CA THR A 43 90.09 46.28 2.67
C THR A 43 88.98 45.37 3.18
N ARG A 44 88.23 44.71 2.28
CA ARG A 44 87.18 43.75 2.63
C ARG A 44 87.80 42.43 3.08
N LYS A 45 87.56 42.02 4.34
CA LYS A 45 87.88 40.66 4.80
C LYS A 45 87.11 39.65 3.96
N LEU A 46 87.82 38.72 3.33
CA LEU A 46 87.22 37.67 2.49
C LEU A 46 87.00 36.37 3.28
N LEU A 47 87.76 36.13 4.35
CA LEU A 47 87.46 35.13 5.37
C LEU A 47 86.62 35.76 6.50
N THR A 48 85.48 35.14 6.82
CA THR A 48 84.61 35.53 7.93
C THR A 48 84.51 34.44 8.99
N VAL A 49 84.51 34.83 10.27
CA VAL A 49 84.28 33.97 11.45
C VAL A 49 83.01 34.44 12.15
N ALA A 50 82.17 33.53 12.65
CA ALA A 50 80.85 33.86 13.18
C ALA A 50 80.79 34.55 14.57
N THR A 51 81.92 34.80 15.25
CA THR A 51 81.98 35.53 16.54
C THR A 51 83.34 36.20 16.75
N ASP A 52 83.34 37.32 17.48
CA ASP A 52 84.54 38.09 17.86
C ASP A 52 85.18 37.60 19.18
N SER A 53 84.52 36.71 19.94
CA SER A 53 85.07 36.14 21.21
C SER A 53 84.36 34.84 21.61
N LEU A 54 84.94 34.10 22.56
CA LEU A 54 84.43 32.81 23.03
C LEU A 54 84.45 32.73 24.57
N ARG A 55 83.50 31.97 25.11
CA ARG A 55 83.50 31.52 26.51
C ARG A 55 83.42 30.00 26.54
N LEU A 56 84.35 29.41 27.28
CA LEU A 56 84.49 27.98 27.50
C LEU A 56 84.42 27.71 29.00
N ALA A 57 84.11 26.48 29.38
CA ALA A 57 84.24 25.99 30.73
C ALA A 57 85.02 24.68 30.66
N GLU A 58 85.81 24.41 31.69
CA GLU A 58 86.48 23.12 31.85
C GLU A 58 85.40 22.05 32.11
N GLY A 59 85.64 20.83 31.61
CA GLY A 59 84.63 19.76 31.46
C GLY A 59 83.43 20.07 30.54
N GLY A 60 83.36 21.27 29.97
CA GLY A 60 82.19 21.77 29.24
C GLY A 60 82.19 21.45 27.74
N GLU A 61 80.99 21.41 27.14
CA GLU A 61 80.85 21.25 25.68
C GLU A 61 81.59 22.36 24.92
N GLY A 62 82.43 21.93 23.97
CA GLY A 62 83.16 22.82 23.08
C GLY A 62 82.25 23.69 22.21
N ARG A 63 82.72 24.87 21.85
CA ARG A 63 81.96 25.86 21.08
C ARG A 63 82.37 25.85 19.62
N ALA A 64 81.39 25.66 18.74
CA ALA A 64 81.56 25.70 17.29
C ALA A 64 81.85 27.13 16.80
N LEU A 65 83.02 27.32 16.20
CA LEU A 65 83.36 28.47 15.37
C LEU A 65 83.12 28.11 13.91
N VAL A 66 82.27 28.89 13.24
CA VAL A 66 81.92 28.70 11.83
C VAL A 66 82.71 29.71 10.99
N PHE A 67 83.35 29.20 9.93
CA PHE A 67 84.21 29.92 9.00
C PHE A 67 83.66 29.81 7.58
N SER A 68 83.63 30.92 6.84
CA SER A 68 83.21 30.94 5.43
C SER A 68 84.08 31.88 4.61
N LEU A 69 84.31 31.51 3.35
CA LEU A 69 84.85 32.41 2.33
C LEU A 69 83.72 33.24 1.69
N GLN A 70 84.01 34.49 1.35
CA GLN A 70 83.05 35.46 0.80
C GLN A 70 83.14 35.64 -0.73
N MET A 71 84.09 34.96 -1.38
CA MET A 71 84.32 34.94 -2.82
C MET A 71 84.96 33.61 -3.24
N VAL A 72 84.72 33.14 -4.47
CA VAL A 72 85.43 31.98 -5.05
C VAL A 72 86.95 32.22 -4.96
N PRO A 73 87.75 31.31 -4.37
CA PRO A 73 89.21 31.41 -4.40
C PRO A 73 89.79 30.80 -5.69
N ASP A 74 90.93 31.31 -6.14
CA ASP A 74 91.66 30.79 -7.32
C ASP A 74 92.48 29.51 -7.02
N ASP A 75 92.78 29.24 -5.74
CA ASP A 75 93.42 28.00 -5.25
C ASP A 75 92.95 27.67 -3.82
N THR A 76 93.18 26.44 -3.38
CA THR A 76 92.68 25.88 -2.11
C THR A 76 93.15 26.68 -0.90
N VAL A 77 92.21 27.17 -0.10
CA VAL A 77 92.49 27.93 1.13
C VAL A 77 92.48 26.99 2.34
N PHE A 78 93.57 27.01 3.09
CA PHE A 78 93.71 26.34 4.38
C PHE A 78 93.57 27.39 5.49
N VAL A 79 92.74 27.14 6.50
CA VAL A 79 92.60 28.01 7.67
C VAL A 79 93.11 27.27 8.90
N GLU A 80 94.28 27.66 9.39
CA GLU A 80 94.95 27.10 10.57
C GLU A 80 94.46 27.79 11.85
N LEU A 81 94.27 27.00 12.91
CA LEU A 81 93.71 27.42 14.21
C LEU A 81 94.61 26.94 15.35
N ALA A 82 95.00 27.86 16.25
CA ALA A 82 95.83 27.52 17.42
C ALA A 82 95.53 28.43 18.62
N ALA A 83 95.38 27.85 19.81
CA ALA A 83 95.27 28.59 21.07
C ALA A 83 96.67 28.93 21.63
N ASP A 84 96.79 30.04 22.36
CA ASP A 84 98.10 30.59 22.79
C ASP A 84 98.46 30.41 24.28
N GLY A 85 97.49 30.25 25.18
CA GLY A 85 97.73 30.03 26.62
C GLY A 85 97.81 28.55 27.05
N GLY A 86 97.12 27.66 26.34
CA GLY A 86 97.19 26.21 26.52
C GLY A 86 95.94 25.57 27.15
N GLN A 87 95.06 26.33 27.80
CA GLN A 87 93.81 25.81 28.39
C GLN A 87 92.67 25.68 27.38
N ALA A 88 92.99 25.60 26.08
CA ALA A 88 92.01 25.34 25.02
C ALA A 88 92.63 24.64 23.79
N VAL A 89 91.82 23.86 23.08
CA VAL A 89 92.19 23.14 21.84
C VAL A 89 91.07 23.33 20.81
N ALA A 90 91.42 23.43 19.52
CA ALA A 90 90.46 23.56 18.41
C ALA A 90 90.55 22.37 17.45
N GLU A 91 89.43 21.69 17.21
CA GLU A 91 89.36 20.56 16.26
C GLU A 91 88.31 20.75 15.15
N PRO A 92 88.66 20.49 13.87
CA PRO A 92 90.02 20.26 13.39
C PRO A 92 90.86 21.56 13.42
N ALA A 93 92.14 21.46 13.78
CA ALA A 93 93.07 22.59 13.81
C ALA A 93 93.41 23.18 12.42
N THR A 94 92.87 22.59 11.34
CA THR A 94 92.95 23.12 9.98
C THR A 94 91.65 22.85 9.22
N LEU A 95 91.05 23.91 8.68
CA LEU A 95 89.87 23.84 7.81
C LEU A 95 90.30 24.02 6.34
N VAL A 96 89.58 23.41 5.40
CA VAL A 96 89.96 23.41 3.97
C VAL A 96 88.77 23.83 3.09
N PHE A 97 89.02 24.80 2.21
CA PHE A 97 88.08 25.30 1.21
C PHE A 97 88.69 25.10 -0.19
N ALA A 98 88.15 24.14 -0.94
CA ALA A 98 88.53 23.90 -2.33
C ALA A 98 87.82 24.92 -3.25
N PRO A 99 88.41 25.28 -4.41
CA PRO A 99 87.88 26.31 -5.32
C PRO A 99 86.64 25.86 -6.15
N ASP A 100 86.17 24.63 -5.98
CA ASP A 100 85.08 24.05 -6.76
C ASP A 100 83.75 24.79 -6.51
N ASP A 101 82.97 25.10 -7.57
CA ASP A 101 81.80 26.01 -7.57
C ASP A 101 80.83 25.85 -6.39
N ASP A 102 80.58 24.59 -5.96
CA ASP A 102 79.65 24.22 -4.90
C ASP A 102 80.30 24.08 -3.50
N GLU A 103 81.63 24.06 -3.37
CA GLU A 103 82.37 23.72 -2.14
C GLU A 103 82.96 24.95 -1.41
N TRP A 104 83.53 25.93 -2.12
CA TRP A 104 84.26 27.06 -1.51
C TRP A 104 83.41 27.91 -0.55
N SER A 105 82.11 28.02 -0.84
CA SER A 105 81.14 28.85 -0.12
C SER A 105 80.50 28.12 1.07
N ARG A 106 80.70 26.80 1.19
CA ARG A 106 80.13 26.00 2.28
C ARG A 106 80.83 26.36 3.59
N PRO A 107 80.09 26.78 4.63
CA PRO A 107 80.70 27.03 5.93
C PRO A 107 81.40 25.77 6.46
N ARG A 108 82.64 25.93 6.92
CA ARG A 108 83.40 24.88 7.62
C ARG A 108 83.45 25.25 9.10
N THR A 109 83.39 24.23 9.97
CA THR A 109 83.29 24.43 11.42
C THR A 109 84.47 23.78 12.12
N ALA A 110 85.08 24.49 13.08
CA ALA A 110 85.94 23.91 14.09
C ALA A 110 85.30 24.11 15.47
N VAL A 111 85.45 23.13 16.36
CA VAL A 111 84.96 23.19 17.74
C VAL A 111 86.15 23.49 18.65
N VAL A 112 86.01 24.51 19.51
CA VAL A 112 87.03 24.83 20.52
C VAL A 112 86.56 24.32 21.88
N THR A 113 87.32 23.43 22.50
CA THR A 113 87.11 22.93 23.88
C THR A 113 88.12 23.58 24.83
N ALA A 114 87.79 23.64 26.12
CA ALA A 114 88.80 23.87 27.15
C ALA A 114 89.64 22.59 27.38
N VAL A 115 90.69 22.67 28.20
CA VAL A 115 91.44 21.51 28.69
C VAL A 115 91.02 21.22 30.12
N ASP A 116 90.38 20.08 30.34
CA ASP A 116 89.86 19.63 31.63
C ASP A 116 90.99 19.01 32.48
N ASP A 117 91.16 19.43 33.73
CA ASP A 117 91.96 18.72 34.74
C ASP A 117 91.22 18.60 36.09
N ASP A 118 91.92 18.47 37.23
CA ASP A 118 91.34 18.23 38.57
C ASP A 118 91.69 19.36 39.57
N LEU A 119 92.26 20.50 39.13
CA LEU A 119 92.78 21.57 39.98
C LEU A 119 91.86 22.79 40.00
N ASP A 120 91.33 23.11 41.20
CA ASP A 120 90.77 24.44 41.52
C ASP A 120 91.90 25.49 41.42
N GLU A 121 92.17 26.01 40.21
CA GLU A 121 93.18 27.05 39.92
C GLU A 121 92.60 28.43 39.56
N GLY A 122 91.39 28.49 39.01
CA GLY A 122 90.56 29.70 38.86
C GLY A 122 90.63 30.39 37.49
N ALA A 123 89.49 30.45 36.81
CA ALA A 123 89.18 31.06 35.50
C ALA A 123 90.30 31.82 34.72
N HIS A 124 90.68 31.24 33.57
CA HIS A 124 91.79 31.66 32.70
C HIS A 124 91.37 32.56 31.51
N LYS A 125 92.36 33.12 30.80
CA LYS A 125 92.17 34.04 29.67
C LYS A 125 93.24 33.83 28.59
N ASP A 126 92.80 33.23 27.50
CA ASP A 126 93.62 32.82 26.35
C ASP A 126 93.10 33.54 25.08
N ALA A 127 93.66 33.23 23.92
CA ALA A 127 93.09 33.57 22.62
C ALA A 127 93.32 32.49 21.57
N LEU A 128 92.40 32.40 20.60
CA LEU A 128 92.57 31.60 19.39
C LEU A 128 93.14 32.48 18.27
N THR A 129 94.29 32.07 17.73
CA THR A 129 94.86 32.61 16.49
C THR A 129 94.21 31.93 15.28
N VAL A 130 93.84 32.73 14.28
CA VAL A 130 93.29 32.27 12.99
C VAL A 130 94.21 32.77 11.87
N LEU A 131 94.63 31.87 10.97
CA LEU A 131 95.47 32.22 9.82
C LEU A 131 95.02 31.49 8.56
N ALA A 132 94.69 32.24 7.50
CA ALA A 132 94.51 31.67 6.17
C ALA A 132 95.86 31.54 5.45
N VAL A 133 96.07 30.42 4.77
CA VAL A 133 97.23 30.10 3.93
C VAL A 133 96.71 29.59 2.58
N SER A 134 97.18 30.17 1.49
CA SER A 134 96.77 29.78 0.13
C SER A 134 97.88 30.07 -0.89
N ARG A 135 97.62 29.77 -2.16
CA ARG A 135 98.38 30.29 -3.30
C ARG A 135 97.64 31.41 -4.02
N ASP A 136 96.35 31.53 -3.75
CA ASP A 136 95.54 32.70 -4.05
C ASP A 136 95.99 33.87 -3.16
N ALA A 137 96.45 34.95 -3.80
CA ALA A 137 96.97 36.14 -3.12
C ALA A 137 95.89 36.95 -2.39
N ASP A 138 94.61 36.70 -2.69
CA ASP A 138 93.48 37.35 -2.03
C ASP A 138 93.16 36.72 -0.67
N TYR A 139 93.56 35.45 -0.47
CA TYR A 139 93.34 34.71 0.78
C TYR A 139 94.61 34.42 1.57
N ASP A 140 95.78 34.33 0.95
CA ASP A 140 97.04 34.04 1.66
C ASP A 140 97.39 35.13 2.69
N GLY A 141 97.53 34.73 3.96
CA GLY A 141 97.77 35.63 5.08
C GLY A 141 96.54 36.39 5.60
N GLN A 142 95.32 36.18 5.05
CA GLN A 142 94.10 36.76 5.65
C GLN A 142 93.85 36.20 7.06
N GLY A 143 93.19 37.00 7.90
CA GLY A 143 92.93 36.68 9.32
C GLY A 143 94.07 37.02 10.29
N GLY A 144 95.30 37.22 9.80
CA GLY A 144 96.48 37.42 10.66
C GLY A 144 96.42 38.62 11.61
N PRO A 145 97.22 38.56 12.68
CA PRO A 145 96.90 37.87 13.94
C PRO A 145 95.67 38.49 14.64
N GLY A 146 94.48 38.26 14.08
CA GLY A 146 93.20 38.63 14.69
C GLY A 146 92.79 37.65 15.78
N LEU A 147 93.37 37.81 16.98
CA LEU A 147 93.07 36.98 18.15
C LEU A 147 91.57 37.02 18.50
N VAL A 148 90.91 35.85 18.50
CA VAL A 148 89.57 35.65 19.06
C VAL A 148 89.74 35.36 20.56
N PRO A 149 89.37 36.27 21.48
CA PRO A 149 89.66 36.07 22.90
C PRO A 149 88.83 34.94 23.49
N LEU A 150 89.49 34.08 24.27
CA LEU A 150 88.89 33.00 25.04
C LEU A 150 88.86 33.42 26.51
N ALA A 151 87.72 33.22 27.18
CA ALA A 151 87.67 33.17 28.63
C ALA A 151 87.23 31.78 29.04
N VAL A 152 88.08 31.09 29.80
CA VAL A 152 87.83 29.73 30.28
C VAL A 152 87.44 29.83 31.75
N THR A 153 86.36 29.15 32.15
CA THR A 153 85.96 29.05 33.55
C THR A 153 86.23 27.65 34.09
N ASP A 154 87.15 27.62 35.06
CA ASP A 154 87.30 26.59 36.08
C ASP A 154 85.94 26.05 36.55
N ASN A 155 85.81 24.73 36.45
CA ASN A 155 84.67 23.92 36.86
C ASN A 155 84.84 23.34 38.27
N ASP A 156 86.08 23.34 38.77
CA ASP A 156 86.49 22.69 39.99
C ASP A 156 86.30 23.58 41.21
N ARG A 157 86.31 22.95 42.40
CA ARG A 157 86.20 23.69 43.66
C ARG A 157 86.68 22.89 44.86
N ALA A 158 87.61 23.48 45.62
CA ALA A 158 88.09 22.93 46.87
C ALA A 158 86.96 22.78 47.89
N GLY A 159 86.83 21.57 48.43
CA GLY A 159 85.73 21.15 49.27
C GLY A 159 85.91 19.74 49.80
N VAL A 160 85.20 19.42 50.86
CA VAL A 160 85.14 18.06 51.41
C VAL A 160 83.69 17.61 51.31
N ALA A 161 83.44 16.62 50.47
CA ALA A 161 82.15 15.96 50.41
C ALA A 161 82.04 14.96 51.58
N VAL A 162 80.83 14.82 52.12
CA VAL A 162 80.52 13.95 53.27
C VAL A 162 79.32 13.08 52.87
N SER A 163 79.43 11.76 52.99
CA SER A 163 78.47 10.82 52.40
C SER A 163 77.11 10.71 53.12
N ALA A 164 76.98 11.36 54.28
CA ALA A 164 75.77 11.38 55.10
C ALA A 164 75.65 12.74 55.80
N THR A 165 74.43 13.17 56.10
CA THR A 165 74.14 14.34 56.97
C THR A 165 73.35 13.95 58.22
N PHE A 166 72.73 12.77 58.21
CA PHE A 166 72.05 12.14 59.33
C PHE A 166 72.40 10.65 59.38
N ILE A 167 72.57 10.10 60.59
CA ILE A 167 72.86 8.67 60.83
C ILE A 167 72.05 8.21 62.04
N GLU A 168 71.46 7.02 61.96
CA GLU A 168 70.78 6.37 63.08
C GLU A 168 71.64 5.20 63.62
N LEU A 169 71.77 5.15 64.95
CA LEU A 169 72.37 4.07 65.72
C LEU A 169 71.37 3.59 66.77
N VAL A 170 71.53 2.35 67.20
CA VAL A 170 70.90 1.80 68.40
C VAL A 170 72.01 1.27 69.29
N GLU A 171 71.91 1.46 70.60
CA GLU A 171 72.93 0.96 71.54
C GLU A 171 73.14 -0.54 71.39
N ALA A 172 74.39 -0.99 71.31
CA ALA A 172 74.71 -2.39 71.05
C ALA A 172 76.06 -2.82 71.66
N PRO A 173 76.28 -4.14 71.86
CA PRO A 173 77.63 -4.66 72.11
C PRO A 173 78.58 -4.34 70.93
N PRO A 174 79.84 -3.94 71.17
CA PRO A 174 80.80 -3.61 70.11
C PRO A 174 80.92 -4.69 69.02
N GLY A 175 81.00 -4.27 67.76
CA GLY A 175 80.94 -5.17 66.59
C GLY A 175 79.52 -5.51 66.11
N VAL A 176 78.47 -4.88 66.65
CA VAL A 176 77.06 -5.08 66.26
C VAL A 176 76.45 -3.77 65.78
N LEU A 177 75.83 -3.79 64.59
CA LEU A 177 75.15 -2.66 63.93
C LEU A 177 75.94 -1.35 63.80
N GLU A 178 77.27 -1.41 63.81
CA GLU A 178 78.15 -0.29 63.48
C GLU A 178 77.72 0.41 62.17
N ARG A 179 77.92 1.72 62.09
CA ARG A 179 77.61 2.55 60.92
C ARG A 179 78.89 3.21 60.42
N ALA A 180 78.94 3.53 59.13
CA ALA A 180 80.05 4.30 58.58
C ALA A 180 79.55 5.37 57.61
N TYR A 181 80.27 6.48 57.56
CA TYR A 181 80.12 7.51 56.54
C TYR A 181 81.49 7.90 56.01
N GLU A 182 81.55 8.41 54.80
CA GLU A 182 82.80 8.65 54.09
C GLU A 182 83.02 10.12 53.80
N LEU A 183 84.29 10.52 53.76
CA LEU A 183 84.72 11.84 53.32
C LEU A 183 85.64 11.70 52.11
N VAL A 184 85.54 12.64 51.17
CA VAL A 184 86.41 12.72 49.98
C VAL A 184 86.61 14.19 49.61
N LEU A 185 87.74 14.53 49.00
CA LEU A 185 87.96 15.90 48.50
C LEU A 185 87.27 16.09 47.15
N THR A 186 86.77 17.29 46.87
CA THR A 186 86.04 17.60 45.62
C THR A 186 86.92 18.13 44.49
N SER A 187 88.21 18.38 44.74
CA SER A 187 89.23 18.70 43.73
C SER A 187 90.62 18.30 44.25
N GLN A 188 91.61 18.18 43.36
CA GLN A 188 92.99 17.84 43.71
C GLN A 188 93.65 18.95 44.55
N PRO A 189 94.13 18.67 45.78
CA PRO A 189 94.84 19.65 46.58
C PRO A 189 96.32 19.73 46.17
N THR A 190 96.91 20.91 46.21
CA THR A 190 98.36 21.11 45.96
C THR A 190 99.25 20.65 47.13
N ALA A 191 98.67 20.43 48.31
CA ALA A 191 99.33 19.87 49.49
C ALA A 191 98.36 19.04 50.34
N ALA A 192 98.88 18.08 51.11
CA ALA A 192 98.05 17.13 51.85
C ALA A 192 97.12 17.81 52.87
N VAL A 193 95.84 17.40 52.86
CA VAL A 193 94.75 17.92 53.68
C VAL A 193 94.44 16.93 54.80
N THR A 194 94.50 17.37 56.05
CA THR A 194 93.98 16.60 57.20
C THR A 194 92.59 17.07 57.56
N VAL A 195 91.62 16.16 57.74
CA VAL A 195 90.27 16.49 58.23
C VAL A 195 90.07 15.86 59.60
N VAL A 196 89.81 16.68 60.62
CA VAL A 196 89.57 16.23 62.00
C VAL A 196 88.06 16.14 62.25
N VAL A 197 87.60 15.05 62.88
CA VAL A 197 86.20 14.79 63.26
C VAL A 197 86.03 14.99 64.76
N THR A 198 85.04 15.80 65.18
CA THR A 198 84.76 16.11 66.59
C THR A 198 83.29 15.89 66.92
N ALA A 199 83.00 14.90 67.76
CA ALA A 199 81.67 14.63 68.32
C ALA A 199 81.31 15.64 69.41
N THR A 200 80.06 16.16 69.39
CA THR A 200 79.49 17.06 70.40
C THR A 200 78.02 16.69 70.66
N PRO A 201 77.58 16.43 71.91
CA PRO A 201 78.39 16.34 73.12
C PRO A 201 79.44 15.23 73.04
N ALA A 202 80.47 15.33 73.89
CA ALA A 202 81.46 14.27 74.06
C ALA A 202 80.94 13.28 75.10
N ASP A 203 80.55 12.11 74.65
CA ASP A 203 79.93 11.04 75.43
C ASP A 203 80.88 9.84 75.62
N PRO A 204 80.85 9.11 76.76
CA PRO A 204 81.75 7.98 76.99
C PRO A 204 81.32 6.65 76.36
N TYR A 205 80.09 6.52 75.85
CA TYR A 205 79.57 5.30 75.19
C TYR A 205 79.44 5.46 73.67
N PHE A 206 79.31 6.70 73.18
CA PHE A 206 79.43 6.99 71.75
C PHE A 206 80.90 6.98 71.27
N HIS A 207 81.15 6.30 70.17
CA HIS A 207 82.50 6.07 69.66
C HIS A 207 82.61 6.29 68.14
N LEU A 208 83.78 6.78 67.71
CA LEU A 208 84.12 6.96 66.30
C LEU A 208 85.59 6.60 66.01
N THR A 209 85.86 6.05 64.83
CA THR A 209 87.24 5.76 64.37
C THR A 209 87.36 5.79 62.84
N PRO A 210 88.42 6.39 62.28
CA PRO A 210 89.40 7.27 62.93
C PRO A 210 88.82 8.68 63.16
N SER A 211 89.35 9.41 64.15
CA SER A 211 88.97 10.81 64.41
C SER A 211 89.74 11.84 63.56
N THR A 212 90.61 11.39 62.66
CA THR A 212 91.35 12.25 61.72
C THR A 212 91.66 11.48 60.45
N LEU A 213 91.28 12.05 59.31
CA LEU A 213 91.57 11.56 57.96
C LEU A 213 92.70 12.36 57.32
N THR A 214 93.34 11.82 56.29
CA THR A 214 94.43 12.50 55.59
C THR A 214 94.41 12.17 54.10
N PHE A 215 94.22 13.19 53.28
CA PHE A 215 94.16 13.13 51.83
C PHE A 215 95.41 13.79 51.25
N THR A 216 96.05 13.15 50.27
CA THR A 216 97.23 13.67 49.57
C THR A 216 96.87 14.00 48.12
N PRO A 217 97.73 14.70 47.36
CA PRO A 217 97.50 14.95 45.94
C PRO A 217 97.36 13.66 45.08
N ALA A 218 97.69 12.48 45.62
CA ALA A 218 97.62 11.19 44.91
C ALA A 218 96.41 10.31 45.28
N ASP A 219 95.67 10.66 46.34
CA ASP A 219 94.52 9.88 46.87
C ASP A 219 93.36 10.78 47.37
N TRP A 220 93.32 12.03 46.93
CA TRP A 220 92.29 13.03 47.28
C TRP A 220 90.86 12.61 46.93
N SER A 221 90.69 11.96 45.78
CA SER A 221 89.43 11.44 45.24
C SER A 221 89.12 10.01 45.73
N VAL A 222 89.96 9.44 46.61
CA VAL A 222 89.68 8.17 47.29
C VAL A 222 88.93 8.47 48.57
N ALA A 223 87.66 8.08 48.64
CA ALA A 223 86.85 8.23 49.83
C ALA A 223 87.44 7.46 51.02
N GLN A 224 87.41 8.08 52.21
CA GLN A 224 87.90 7.50 53.45
C GLN A 224 86.77 7.45 54.49
N SER A 225 86.49 6.25 55.00
CA SER A 225 85.35 5.98 55.89
C SER A 225 85.69 6.23 57.37
N VAL A 226 84.71 6.75 58.11
CA VAL A 226 84.70 6.88 59.57
C VAL A 226 83.60 5.97 60.12
N THR A 227 83.98 4.99 60.93
CA THR A 227 83.08 4.03 61.59
C THR A 227 82.60 4.57 62.93
N LEU A 228 81.33 4.34 63.27
CA LEU A 228 80.59 4.84 64.42
C LEU A 228 79.86 3.70 65.12
N TRP A 229 79.82 3.72 66.46
CA TRP A 229 78.96 2.84 67.26
C TRP A 229 78.62 3.49 68.62
N ALA A 230 77.59 2.97 69.28
CA ALA A 230 77.23 3.31 70.66
C ALA A 230 77.21 2.02 71.50
N GLU A 231 77.90 2.02 72.63
CA GLU A 231 77.84 0.93 73.61
C GLU A 231 76.57 1.00 74.48
N LEU A 232 76.21 -0.12 75.09
CA LEU A 232 75.13 -0.24 76.09
C LEU A 232 75.42 0.56 77.36
N ASP A 233 74.48 1.41 77.77
CA ASP A 233 74.56 2.28 78.96
C ASP A 233 73.70 1.72 80.15
N GLN A 234 73.08 2.54 81.01
CA GLN A 234 72.24 2.14 82.15
C GLN A 234 70.98 3.02 82.37
N ASP A 235 70.72 4.05 81.55
CA ASP A 235 69.62 4.99 81.71
C ASP A 235 68.52 4.75 80.66
N ASP A 236 67.59 3.82 80.97
CA ASP A 236 66.47 3.28 80.16
C ASP A 236 65.43 4.33 79.57
N ALA A 237 65.83 5.54 79.14
CA ALA A 237 64.88 6.65 78.93
C ALA A 237 65.22 7.81 77.96
N ASP A 238 66.48 8.15 77.65
CA ASP A 238 66.83 9.40 76.93
C ASP A 238 67.69 9.13 75.67
N ASP A 239 67.11 9.26 74.47
CA ASP A 239 67.86 9.16 73.20
C ASP A 239 68.95 10.24 73.06
N LEU A 240 70.13 9.88 72.57
CA LEU A 240 71.30 10.76 72.46
C LEU A 240 71.50 11.30 71.03
N THR A 241 71.37 12.61 70.85
CA THR A 241 71.78 13.31 69.62
C THR A 241 73.25 13.76 69.70
N VAL A 242 74.09 13.31 68.77
CA VAL A 242 75.51 13.71 68.64
C VAL A 242 75.76 14.40 67.30
N THR A 243 76.26 15.64 67.30
CA THR A 243 76.76 16.31 66.10
C THR A 243 78.23 16.00 65.89
N LEU A 244 78.58 15.38 64.77
CA LEU A 244 79.95 15.25 64.28
C LEU A 244 80.30 16.49 63.44
N SER A 245 81.28 17.25 63.88
CA SER A 245 81.76 18.46 63.21
C SER A 245 83.17 18.28 62.65
N HIS A 246 83.47 18.96 61.54
CA HIS A 246 84.66 18.67 60.72
C HIS A 246 85.51 19.91 60.48
N ALA A 247 86.83 19.77 60.61
CA ALA A 247 87.78 20.85 60.33
C ALA A 247 88.91 20.37 59.42
N ALA A 248 89.05 21.01 58.25
CA ALA A 248 90.19 20.82 57.36
C ALA A 248 91.41 21.67 57.77
N ALA A 249 92.60 21.15 57.51
CA ALA A 249 93.84 21.91 57.52
C ALA A 249 94.79 21.37 56.44
N SER A 250 95.38 22.26 55.65
CA SER A 250 96.37 21.94 54.62
C SER A 250 97.47 23.00 54.53
N GLY A 251 98.55 22.69 53.80
CA GLY A 251 99.45 23.70 53.23
C GLY A 251 98.87 24.39 51.99
N ASP A 252 97.80 23.83 51.41
CA ASP A 252 97.04 24.41 50.31
C ASP A 252 96.12 25.54 50.83
N PRO A 253 96.15 26.76 50.26
CA PRO A 253 95.31 27.87 50.70
C PRO A 253 93.79 27.67 50.53
N ARG A 254 93.34 26.86 49.57
CA ARG A 254 91.91 26.61 49.31
C ARG A 254 91.36 25.56 50.29
N TYR A 255 92.19 24.61 50.70
CA TYR A 255 91.92 23.65 51.79
C TYR A 255 92.34 24.16 53.19
N GLY A 256 92.13 25.45 53.45
CA GLY A 256 92.42 26.10 54.73
C GLY A 256 91.34 25.90 55.81
N PRO A 257 91.61 26.29 57.07
CA PRO A 257 90.70 26.11 58.22
C PRO A 257 89.45 27.02 58.20
N SER A 258 89.22 27.74 57.10
CA SER A 258 87.98 28.46 56.82
C SER A 258 87.09 27.75 55.78
N LEU A 259 87.49 26.57 55.31
CA LEU A 259 86.66 25.72 54.45
C LEU A 259 85.51 25.15 55.27
N ALA A 260 84.28 25.50 54.90
CA ALA A 260 83.09 24.93 55.50
C ALA A 260 82.88 23.48 55.01
N ILE A 261 82.70 22.57 55.96
CA ILE A 261 82.38 21.15 55.75
C ILE A 261 81.01 20.91 56.41
N ALA A 262 80.22 19.98 55.89
CA ALA A 262 78.91 19.66 56.46
C ALA A 262 79.06 18.81 57.73
N ASP A 263 78.49 19.28 58.84
CA ASP A 263 78.32 18.47 60.05
C ASP A 263 77.41 17.26 59.77
N VAL A 264 77.62 16.15 60.47
CA VAL A 264 76.74 14.97 60.46
C VAL A 264 76.05 14.84 61.81
N THR A 265 74.73 14.87 61.84
CA THR A 265 73.96 14.57 63.04
C THR A 265 73.79 13.06 63.17
N VAL A 266 74.03 12.52 64.36
CA VAL A 266 73.80 11.11 64.69
C VAL A 266 72.74 11.04 65.79
N GLN A 267 71.70 10.25 65.58
CA GLN A 267 70.72 9.91 66.62
C GLN A 267 71.04 8.50 67.12
N VAL A 268 71.24 8.37 68.42
CA VAL A 268 71.40 7.08 69.11
C VAL A 268 70.10 6.80 69.86
N TYR A 269 69.49 5.66 69.57
CA TYR A 269 68.28 5.18 70.23
C TYR A 269 68.58 4.12 71.30
N ASP A 270 67.83 4.16 72.39
CA ASP A 270 67.80 3.08 73.38
C ASP A 270 67.24 1.77 72.76
N ASN A 271 67.73 0.62 73.23
CA ASN A 271 67.24 -0.71 72.87
C ASN A 271 66.26 -1.34 73.88
N THR A 272 65.95 -0.71 75.02
CA THR A 272 65.00 -1.31 75.99
C THR A 272 63.55 -1.37 75.49
N LEU A 273 63.17 -0.49 74.56
CA LEU A 273 61.82 -0.41 73.98
C LEU A 273 61.75 -0.97 72.54
N PRO A 274 60.69 -1.75 72.20
CA PRO A 274 60.42 -2.13 70.81
C PRO A 274 59.95 -0.91 69.98
N PRO A 275 60.30 -0.82 68.69
CA PRO A 275 59.87 0.27 67.82
C PRO A 275 58.36 0.29 67.57
N ILE A 276 57.84 1.47 67.30
CA ILE A 276 56.47 1.74 66.86
C ILE A 276 56.40 1.70 65.34
N ALA A 277 55.60 0.80 64.79
CA ALA A 277 55.31 0.73 63.36
C ALA A 277 54.06 1.56 62.99
N ARG A 278 54.11 2.25 61.84
CA ARG A 278 53.03 3.04 61.23
C ARG A 278 52.91 2.76 59.73
N LEU A 279 51.73 2.96 59.16
CA LEU A 279 51.51 3.00 57.70
C LEU A 279 51.54 4.43 57.16
N ARG A 280 52.01 4.60 55.93
CA ARG A 280 51.75 5.80 55.11
C ARG A 280 51.80 5.49 53.61
N PRO A 281 51.17 6.30 52.73
CA PRO A 281 51.44 6.29 51.30
C PRO A 281 52.91 6.66 51.01
N ALA A 282 53.54 5.98 50.05
CA ALA A 282 54.77 6.46 49.45
C ALA A 282 54.53 7.86 48.86
N GLY A 283 55.34 8.85 49.29
CA GLY A 283 55.15 10.26 48.94
C GLY A 283 54.34 11.10 49.94
N GLY A 284 53.78 10.52 51.01
CA GLY A 284 53.32 11.28 52.19
C GLY A 284 51.91 11.87 52.14
N GLY A 285 50.97 11.21 51.46
CA GLY A 285 49.53 11.50 51.59
C GLY A 285 48.91 11.03 52.92
N ALA A 286 47.64 11.31 53.14
CA ALA A 286 46.85 10.78 54.28
C ALA A 286 45.94 9.60 53.91
N ALA A 287 45.79 9.35 52.61
CA ALA A 287 45.06 8.25 51.98
C ALA A 287 45.74 7.97 50.62
N LEU A 288 45.44 6.83 50.01
CA LEU A 288 45.75 6.55 48.61
C LEU A 288 44.54 6.83 47.73
N ASP A 289 44.78 7.50 46.61
CA ASP A 289 43.81 7.78 45.55
C ASP A 289 44.33 7.07 44.30
N LEU A 290 43.60 6.08 43.81
CA LEU A 290 44.05 5.12 42.80
C LEU A 290 43.25 5.31 41.52
N ASP A 291 43.97 5.47 40.41
CA ASP A 291 43.42 5.56 39.06
C ASP A 291 43.55 4.18 38.40
N GLU A 292 42.43 3.61 37.97
CA GLU A 292 42.35 2.31 37.31
C GLU A 292 42.98 2.35 35.89
N ALA A 293 43.05 3.53 35.25
CA ALA A 293 43.29 3.72 33.81
C ALA A 293 44.70 3.36 33.30
N VAL A 294 45.53 2.74 34.14
CA VAL A 294 46.90 2.34 33.84
C VAL A 294 47.15 0.93 34.39
N PRO A 295 46.97 -0.13 33.58
CA PRO A 295 47.12 -1.52 34.02
C PRO A 295 48.43 -1.80 34.76
N GLY A 296 48.33 -2.00 36.08
CA GLY A 296 49.46 -2.31 36.95
C GLY A 296 50.16 -1.12 37.60
N THR A 297 49.52 0.06 37.70
CA THR A 297 49.87 1.10 38.68
C THR A 297 50.08 0.50 40.06
N THR A 298 51.33 0.54 40.55
CA THR A 298 51.66 0.15 41.92
C THR A 298 51.56 1.36 42.82
N ALA A 299 50.52 1.41 43.63
CA ALA A 299 50.44 2.33 44.75
C ALA A 299 51.19 1.72 45.93
N ASP A 300 52.37 2.26 46.18
CA ASP A 300 53.29 1.75 47.18
C ASP A 300 52.91 2.24 48.58
N VAL A 301 52.71 1.30 49.51
CA VAL A 301 52.50 1.55 50.94
C VAL A 301 53.83 1.40 51.67
N GLU A 302 54.19 2.39 52.46
CA GLU A 302 55.36 2.35 53.33
C GLU A 302 54.94 1.91 54.74
N ILE A 303 55.55 0.84 55.23
CA ILE A 303 55.60 0.48 56.64
C ILE A 303 56.84 1.15 57.22
N VAL A 304 56.65 1.98 58.24
CA VAL A 304 57.71 2.80 58.84
C VAL A 304 57.84 2.48 60.32
N LEU A 305 59.06 2.16 60.77
CA LEU A 305 59.44 2.13 62.18
C LEU A 305 59.95 3.52 62.59
N ASP A 306 59.75 3.90 63.84
CA ASP A 306 60.29 5.14 64.41
C ASP A 306 61.76 5.05 64.84
N HIS A 307 62.26 3.85 65.16
CA HIS A 307 63.68 3.58 65.39
C HIS A 307 64.12 2.16 64.94
N PRO A 308 65.42 1.92 64.66
CA PRO A 308 65.94 0.60 64.33
C PRO A 308 66.00 -0.34 65.54
N SER A 309 65.85 -1.66 65.30
CA SER A 309 65.84 -2.68 66.38
C SER A 309 66.98 -3.71 66.30
N LEU A 310 67.41 -4.21 67.47
CA LEU A 310 68.33 -5.34 67.62
C LEU A 310 67.68 -6.71 67.41
N LEU A 311 66.35 -6.80 67.44
CA LEU A 311 65.60 -8.04 67.27
C LEU A 311 64.80 -8.02 65.96
N PRO A 312 64.54 -9.18 65.32
CA PRO A 312 63.67 -9.22 64.15
C PRO A 312 62.25 -8.73 64.50
N VAL A 313 61.89 -7.57 63.97
CA VAL A 313 60.56 -6.99 64.05
C VAL A 313 59.67 -7.80 63.12
N ARG A 314 58.52 -8.27 63.60
CA ARG A 314 57.53 -8.96 62.75
C ARG A 314 56.18 -8.26 62.82
N LEU A 315 55.66 -8.01 61.63
CA LEU A 315 54.41 -7.32 61.37
C LEU A 315 53.59 -8.18 60.40
N HIS A 316 52.29 -7.94 60.36
CA HIS A 316 51.38 -8.58 59.42
C HIS A 316 50.52 -7.51 58.78
N LEU A 317 50.61 -7.40 57.46
CA LEU A 317 49.93 -6.44 56.62
C LEU A 317 48.81 -7.16 55.86
N ALA A 318 47.57 -6.70 56.05
CA ALA A 318 46.41 -7.27 55.38
C ALA A 318 45.52 -6.16 54.79
N THR A 319 44.97 -6.39 53.60
CA THR A 319 43.90 -5.56 53.05
C THR A 319 42.53 -6.00 53.60
N VAL A 320 41.62 -5.05 53.75
CA VAL A 320 40.25 -5.26 54.22
C VAL A 320 39.28 -4.58 53.25
N ASP A 321 38.38 -5.39 52.70
CA ASP A 321 37.33 -4.97 51.77
C ASP A 321 36.43 -3.88 52.36
N GLY A 322 36.01 -2.93 51.52
CA GLY A 322 35.12 -1.83 51.89
C GLY A 322 33.86 -1.84 51.03
N THR A 323 33.87 -1.05 49.96
CA THR A 323 33.01 -1.31 48.79
C THR A 323 33.79 -2.14 47.77
N ALA A 324 35.06 -1.77 47.53
CA ALA A 324 36.02 -2.59 46.79
C ALA A 324 36.33 -3.90 47.52
N ILE A 325 36.39 -4.98 46.74
CA ILE A 325 36.46 -6.39 47.12
C ILE A 325 37.73 -7.04 46.58
N GLY A 326 38.51 -7.65 47.47
CA GLY A 326 39.77 -8.30 47.15
C GLY A 326 39.63 -9.43 46.14
N GLY A 327 40.19 -9.23 44.95
CA GLY A 327 40.15 -10.17 43.82
C GLY A 327 39.07 -9.87 42.78
N GLN A 328 38.30 -8.79 42.94
CA GLN A 328 37.53 -8.18 41.85
C GLN A 328 38.29 -6.94 41.32
N ASP A 329 38.43 -5.92 42.15
CA ASP A 329 38.81 -4.54 41.75
C ASP A 329 40.19 -4.14 42.33
N TYR A 330 40.71 -4.91 43.29
CA TYR A 330 42.12 -4.83 43.71
C TYR A 330 42.69 -6.21 44.09
N GLN A 331 44.02 -6.39 43.95
CA GLN A 331 44.69 -7.60 44.40
C GLN A 331 44.87 -7.57 45.93
N ALA A 332 44.12 -8.42 46.64
CA ALA A 332 44.24 -8.60 48.09
C ALA A 332 45.68 -8.93 48.54
N VAL A 333 46.11 -8.28 49.63
CA VAL A 333 47.40 -8.51 50.30
C VAL A 333 47.16 -9.16 51.65
N ASP A 334 47.92 -10.22 51.93
CA ASP A 334 47.91 -10.98 53.19
C ASP A 334 49.36 -11.44 53.43
N LEU A 335 50.14 -10.66 54.20
CA LEU A 335 51.61 -10.73 54.21
C LEU A 335 52.25 -10.49 55.59
N ASP A 336 53.00 -11.49 56.06
CA ASP A 336 53.94 -11.32 57.17
C ASP A 336 55.19 -10.55 56.70
N VAL A 337 55.34 -9.31 57.18
CA VAL A 337 56.49 -8.43 56.93
C VAL A 337 57.50 -8.60 58.06
N THR A 338 58.80 -8.54 57.75
CA THR A 338 59.86 -8.69 58.75
C THR A 338 61.01 -7.74 58.46
N PHE A 339 61.38 -6.93 59.45
CA PHE A 339 62.64 -6.18 59.45
C PHE A 339 63.65 -7.01 60.24
N ALA A 340 64.74 -7.40 59.59
CA ALA A 340 65.89 -8.01 60.25
C ALA A 340 66.72 -6.93 60.98
N PRO A 341 67.50 -7.30 62.01
CA PRO A 341 68.34 -6.34 62.72
C PRO A 341 69.34 -5.65 61.78
N GLY A 342 69.18 -4.33 61.63
CA GLY A 342 70.00 -3.50 60.75
C GLY A 342 69.41 -3.20 59.37
N ASP A 343 68.24 -3.72 59.02
CA ASP A 343 67.47 -3.28 57.85
C ASP A 343 67.09 -1.78 57.96
N PRO A 344 66.79 -1.09 56.85
CA PRO A 344 66.23 0.26 56.88
C PRO A 344 64.90 0.30 57.65
N ILE A 345 64.63 1.40 58.37
CA ILE A 345 63.38 1.61 59.12
C ILE A 345 62.12 1.79 58.22
N VAL A 346 62.25 1.69 56.90
CA VAL A 346 61.13 1.72 55.94
C VAL A 346 61.17 0.46 55.07
N GLN A 347 60.03 -0.22 54.95
CA GLN A 347 59.80 -1.23 53.91
C GLN A 347 58.56 -0.87 53.08
N THR A 348 58.63 -1.13 51.78
CA THR A 348 57.59 -0.75 50.81
C THR A 348 56.86 -2.00 50.31
N VAL A 349 55.53 -1.95 50.27
CA VAL A 349 54.67 -3.02 49.75
C VAL A 349 53.76 -2.47 48.65
N PRO A 350 53.82 -2.99 47.41
CA PRO A 350 52.99 -2.51 46.30
C PRO A 350 51.56 -3.05 46.40
N LEU A 351 50.58 -2.15 46.42
CA LEU A 351 49.19 -2.50 46.09
C LEU A 351 49.03 -2.58 44.56
N ARG A 352 47.98 -3.27 44.10
CA ARG A 352 47.60 -3.33 42.68
C ARG A 352 46.09 -3.23 42.53
N VAL A 353 45.64 -2.28 41.73
CA VAL A 353 44.28 -2.23 41.17
C VAL A 353 44.14 -3.34 40.13
N ILE A 354 42.91 -3.81 39.90
CA ILE A 354 42.52 -4.67 38.78
C ILE A 354 41.68 -3.78 37.84
N ASP A 355 42.01 -3.80 36.55
CA ASP A 355 41.39 -2.99 35.48
C ASP A 355 40.45 -3.87 34.64
N ASP A 356 39.22 -3.40 34.39
CA ASP A 356 38.08 -4.21 33.90
C ASP A 356 37.51 -3.69 32.54
N ALA A 357 36.19 -3.47 32.43
CA ALA A 357 35.46 -2.97 31.25
C ALA A 357 34.04 -2.40 31.60
N LEU A 358 33.75 -2.18 32.90
CA LEU A 358 32.42 -1.93 33.48
C LEU A 358 32.43 -0.59 34.23
N LEU A 359 31.43 0.27 34.02
CA LEU A 359 31.35 1.52 34.78
C LEU A 359 30.86 1.28 36.22
N GLU A 360 31.71 1.63 37.19
CA GLU A 360 31.43 1.55 38.63
C GLU A 360 31.36 2.96 39.30
N ASP A 361 30.86 3.03 40.53
CA ASP A 361 30.97 4.26 41.36
C ASP A 361 32.38 4.26 42.02
N PRO A 362 32.98 5.41 42.41
CA PRO A 362 34.27 5.42 43.08
C PRO A 362 34.28 4.63 44.40
N GLU A 363 35.18 3.66 44.51
CA GLU A 363 35.16 2.60 45.52
C GLU A 363 36.22 2.78 46.61
N HIS A 364 36.08 2.09 47.75
CA HIS A 364 37.03 2.17 48.87
C HIS A 364 37.40 0.82 49.48
N PHE A 365 38.66 0.67 49.90
CA PHE A 365 39.15 -0.40 50.78
C PHE A 365 40.18 0.13 51.81
N GLU A 366 40.58 -0.67 52.79
CA GLU A 366 41.60 -0.31 53.79
C GLU A 366 42.80 -1.27 53.77
N VAL A 367 44.00 -0.74 54.03
CA VAL A 367 45.19 -1.53 54.38
C VAL A 367 45.39 -1.45 55.90
N VAL A 368 45.66 -2.59 56.55
CA VAL A 368 45.75 -2.70 58.02
C VAL A 368 47.07 -3.35 58.42
N LEU A 369 47.74 -2.75 59.42
CA LEU A 369 49.00 -3.23 59.98
C LEU A 369 48.79 -3.79 61.39
N THR A 370 49.32 -4.98 61.66
CA THR A 370 49.23 -5.62 62.98
C THR A 370 50.57 -6.15 63.48
N GLY A 371 50.80 -6.10 64.79
CA GLY A 371 52.06 -6.51 65.41
C GLY A 371 52.11 -8.00 65.73
N LEU A 372 53.13 -8.71 65.21
CA LEU A 372 53.36 -10.12 65.52
C LEU A 372 54.44 -10.32 66.60
N ALA A 373 55.56 -9.61 66.51
CA ALA A 373 56.66 -9.70 67.48
C ALA A 373 57.58 -8.48 67.48
N ASN A 374 58.11 -8.14 68.66
CA ASN A 374 59.13 -7.10 68.87
C ASN A 374 58.77 -5.72 68.29
N VAL A 375 57.49 -5.34 68.39
CA VAL A 375 56.95 -4.13 67.79
C VAL A 375 55.74 -3.61 68.58
N ILE A 376 55.56 -2.30 68.58
CA ILE A 376 54.34 -1.60 69.00
C ILE A 376 53.64 -1.10 67.72
N ILE A 377 52.32 -1.02 67.71
CA ILE A 377 51.57 -0.43 66.59
C ILE A 377 51.15 0.98 66.98
N GLY A 378 51.44 1.96 66.12
CA GLY A 378 51.06 3.36 66.31
C GLY A 378 49.62 3.67 65.92
N ASP A 379 49.20 4.93 66.08
CA ASP A 379 47.83 5.37 65.77
C ASP A 379 47.48 5.33 64.26
N ASP A 380 48.49 5.24 63.39
CA ASP A 380 48.35 5.10 61.94
C ASP A 380 48.43 3.62 61.53
N ASP A 381 47.59 2.77 62.13
CA ASP A 381 47.53 1.32 61.88
C ASP A 381 46.66 0.92 60.68
N ARG A 382 45.93 1.89 60.12
CA ARG A 382 45.06 1.74 58.94
C ARG A 382 45.34 2.83 57.93
N LEU A 383 45.30 2.48 56.64
CA LEU A 383 45.38 3.41 55.53
C LEU A 383 44.21 3.20 54.57
N GLY A 384 43.37 4.22 54.39
CA GLY A 384 42.27 4.21 53.43
C GLY A 384 42.78 4.36 51.99
N CYS A 385 42.21 3.57 51.09
CA CYS A 385 42.45 3.61 49.65
C CYS A 385 41.12 3.86 48.91
N THR A 386 41.15 4.68 47.87
CA THR A 386 40.04 4.92 46.94
C THR A 386 40.43 4.41 45.56
N ILE A 387 39.51 3.79 44.83
CA ILE A 387 39.66 3.45 43.40
C ILE A 387 38.71 4.36 42.61
N ALA A 388 39.22 5.01 41.57
CA ALA A 388 38.48 5.81 40.64
C ALA A 388 38.41 5.10 39.27
N ASP A 389 37.19 4.76 38.89
CA ASP A 389 36.79 4.19 37.61
C ASP A 389 37.19 5.06 36.40
N ASN A 390 37.44 4.40 35.26
CA ASN A 390 37.69 5.04 33.95
C ASN A 390 36.74 4.66 32.80
N ASP A 391 35.72 3.83 33.02
CA ASP A 391 35.04 3.07 31.97
C ASP A 391 33.75 3.68 31.41
N LEU A 392 33.79 5.00 31.22
CA LEU A 392 32.76 5.77 30.51
C LEU A 392 32.54 5.26 29.07
N THR A 393 31.51 4.42 28.92
CA THR A 393 31.27 3.67 27.69
C THR A 393 30.93 4.60 26.50
N THR A 394 31.46 4.29 25.32
CA THR A 394 31.24 5.12 24.12
C THR A 394 30.13 4.54 23.24
N LEU A 395 29.11 5.33 22.93
CA LEU A 395 28.09 4.97 21.94
C LEU A 395 28.65 5.12 20.53
N THR A 396 28.39 4.10 19.72
CA THR A 396 28.50 4.15 18.26
C THR A 396 27.10 4.06 17.64
N LEU A 397 26.89 4.75 16.52
CA LEU A 397 25.69 4.64 15.71
C LEU A 397 26.10 4.09 14.34
N THR A 398 25.33 3.16 13.82
CA THR A 398 25.45 2.64 12.44
C THR A 398 24.07 2.51 11.83
N VAL A 399 24.00 2.37 10.50
CA VAL A 399 22.76 2.07 9.79
C VAL A 399 23.00 0.96 8.77
N LEU A 400 22.04 0.05 8.63
CA LEU A 400 21.99 -0.88 7.52
C LEU A 400 21.22 -0.22 6.36
N PRO A 401 21.77 -0.19 5.13
CA PRO A 401 21.06 0.37 3.99
C PRO A 401 19.79 -0.44 3.70
N ALA A 402 18.75 0.26 3.30
CA ALA A 402 17.48 -0.33 2.88
C ALA A 402 17.08 0.28 1.52
N ALA A 403 16.49 -0.55 0.67
CA ALA A 403 15.78 -0.09 -0.51
C ALA A 403 14.40 0.45 -0.09
N GLU A 404 13.77 1.25 -0.95
CA GLU A 404 12.52 1.95 -0.68
C GLU A 404 11.37 0.99 -0.31
N ASP A 405 11.14 -0.02 -1.15
CA ASP A 405 10.14 -1.09 -0.94
C ASP A 405 10.55 -2.07 0.20
N GLY A 406 11.78 -1.90 0.74
CA GLY A 406 12.35 -2.62 1.87
C GLY A 406 11.85 -2.18 3.27
N GLY A 407 11.11 -1.07 3.36
CA GLY A 407 10.25 -0.73 4.50
C GLY A 407 10.87 0.09 5.64
N SER A 408 12.02 -0.28 6.23
CA SER A 408 12.62 0.55 7.30
C SER A 408 14.14 0.42 7.47
N ALA A 409 14.81 1.57 7.46
CA ALA A 409 16.24 1.68 7.74
C ALA A 409 16.53 1.33 9.22
N GLN A 410 17.39 0.34 9.44
CA GLN A 410 17.72 -0.15 10.77
C GLN A 410 18.95 0.58 11.31
N PHE A 411 18.72 1.51 12.23
CA PHE A 411 19.80 2.16 12.98
C PHE A 411 20.18 1.31 14.18
N VAL A 412 21.47 0.97 14.32
CA VAL A 412 21.99 0.18 15.44
C VAL A 412 22.91 1.05 16.28
N VAL A 413 22.46 1.36 17.49
CA VAL A 413 23.25 2.02 18.53
C VAL A 413 23.97 0.94 19.33
N THR A 414 25.29 1.02 19.47
CA THR A 414 26.12 -0.03 20.08
C THR A 414 27.16 0.54 21.03
N ILE A 415 27.35 -0.12 22.18
CA ILE A 415 28.43 0.13 23.17
C ILE A 415 29.40 -1.07 23.21
N PRO A 416 30.69 -0.86 23.51
CA PRO A 416 31.72 -1.90 23.43
C PRO A 416 31.55 -3.05 24.43
N SER A 417 31.15 -2.75 25.67
CA SER A 417 30.91 -3.71 26.75
C SER A 417 29.46 -3.64 27.25
N PRO A 418 28.88 -4.74 27.80
CA PRO A 418 27.58 -4.68 28.44
C PRO A 418 27.70 -3.97 29.80
N GLN A 419 26.85 -2.98 30.07
CA GLN A 419 26.96 -2.12 31.26
C GLN A 419 25.96 -2.51 32.36
N PRO A 420 26.25 -2.23 33.66
CA PRO A 420 25.37 -2.59 34.78
C PRO A 420 24.15 -1.66 34.91
N LEU A 421 24.27 -0.42 34.41
CA LEU A 421 23.19 0.58 34.37
C LEU A 421 22.67 0.76 32.93
N PRO A 422 21.41 1.21 32.73
CA PRO A 422 20.92 1.55 31.40
C PRO A 422 21.72 2.72 30.81
N VAL A 423 21.89 2.73 29.49
CA VAL A 423 22.43 3.88 28.75
C VAL A 423 21.26 4.52 27.99
N ASP A 424 20.75 5.63 28.51
CA ASP A 424 19.66 6.42 27.92
C ASP A 424 20.18 7.40 26.86
N PHE A 425 19.39 7.67 25.82
CA PHE A 425 19.66 8.69 24.80
C PHE A 425 18.41 9.07 24.01
N THR A 426 18.35 10.28 23.48
CA THR A 426 17.36 10.69 22.46
C THR A 426 17.92 10.47 21.06
N PHE A 427 17.25 9.64 20.26
CA PHE A 427 17.52 9.46 18.83
C PHE A 427 16.69 10.47 18.02
N THR A 428 17.34 11.17 17.09
CA THR A 428 16.70 12.19 16.23
C THR A 428 17.12 12.04 14.77
N THR A 429 16.17 12.00 13.84
CA THR A 429 16.41 12.09 12.39
C THR A 429 16.28 13.52 11.86
N ALA A 430 17.03 13.87 10.81
CA ALA A 430 16.88 15.12 10.05
C ALA A 430 17.03 14.89 8.54
N ALA A 431 16.23 15.61 7.75
CA ALA A 431 16.24 15.61 6.28
C ALA A 431 17.63 15.91 5.69
N GLY A 432 17.90 15.37 4.51
CA GLY A 432 19.19 15.53 3.81
C GLY A 432 18.98 15.98 2.37
N THR A 433 19.05 15.02 1.44
CA THR A 433 18.34 15.10 0.15
C THR A 433 16.88 14.72 0.38
N ALA A 434 16.66 13.63 1.11
CA ALA A 434 15.35 13.13 1.50
C ALA A 434 14.54 14.10 2.35
N THR A 435 13.28 14.26 1.95
CA THR A 435 12.26 15.14 2.50
C THR A 435 11.47 14.45 3.62
N SER A 436 11.86 14.75 4.87
CA SER A 436 11.14 14.37 6.10
C SER A 436 9.61 14.43 5.99
N GLY A 437 8.96 13.27 6.00
CA GLY A 437 7.50 13.09 5.93
C GLY A 437 6.96 12.72 4.54
N VAL A 438 7.79 12.76 3.49
CA VAL A 438 7.45 12.27 2.15
C VAL A 438 8.05 10.87 1.95
N ASP A 439 9.35 10.73 2.16
CA ASP A 439 10.18 9.55 1.81
C ASP A 439 10.71 8.82 3.08
N PHE A 440 10.69 9.46 4.25
CA PHE A 440 10.83 8.79 5.56
C PHE A 440 9.97 9.42 6.66
N GLU A 441 9.58 8.63 7.67
CA GLU A 441 8.88 9.11 8.87
C GLU A 441 9.87 9.66 9.91
N PRO A 442 9.79 10.94 10.32
CA PRO A 442 10.78 11.53 11.22
C PRO A 442 10.64 11.02 12.66
N VAL A 443 11.74 10.52 13.22
CA VAL A 443 11.82 10.03 14.61
C VAL A 443 12.53 11.06 15.49
N ALA A 444 11.93 11.38 16.63
CA ALA A 444 12.53 12.18 17.71
C ALA A 444 12.08 11.62 19.06
N ALA A 445 12.77 10.59 19.57
CA ALA A 445 12.31 9.79 20.70
C ALA A 445 13.45 9.34 21.63
N ALA A 446 13.13 9.15 22.91
CA ALA A 446 14.05 8.59 23.90
C ALA A 446 14.08 7.06 23.81
N TYR A 447 15.29 6.51 23.86
CA TYR A 447 15.60 5.09 23.86
C TYR A 447 16.67 4.79 24.91
N PHE A 448 16.87 3.49 25.18
CA PHE A 448 17.96 3.04 26.03
C PHE A 448 18.50 1.68 25.56
N ILE A 449 19.79 1.45 25.86
CA ILE A 449 20.36 0.11 25.96
C ILE A 449 20.12 -0.37 27.40
N ALA A 450 19.56 -1.56 27.56
CA ALA A 450 19.24 -2.13 28.88
C ALA A 450 20.51 -2.68 29.58
N PRO A 451 20.52 -2.77 30.92
CA PRO A 451 21.58 -3.45 31.66
C PRO A 451 21.92 -4.83 31.08
N GLY A 452 23.21 -5.13 30.94
CA GLY A 452 23.69 -6.38 30.36
C GLY A 452 23.39 -6.57 28.86
N GLN A 453 23.06 -5.50 28.13
CA GLN A 453 22.99 -5.49 26.65
C GLN A 453 24.06 -4.55 26.08
N THR A 454 24.48 -4.83 24.84
CA THR A 454 25.48 -4.02 24.12
C THR A 454 24.90 -3.18 22.98
N GLN A 455 23.64 -3.38 22.60
CA GLN A 455 23.05 -2.73 21.42
C GLN A 455 21.56 -2.42 21.55
N ARG A 456 21.11 -1.40 20.80
CA ARG A 456 19.71 -1.06 20.59
C ARG A 456 19.45 -0.80 19.10
N VAL A 457 18.53 -1.55 18.51
CA VAL A 457 18.05 -1.33 17.14
C VAL A 457 16.85 -0.36 17.16
N ILE A 458 16.83 0.57 16.21
CA ILE A 458 15.81 1.60 16.03
C ILE A 458 15.41 1.61 14.53
N PRO A 459 14.19 1.20 14.17
CA PRO A 459 13.70 1.31 12.81
C PRO A 459 13.23 2.74 12.51
N VAL A 460 13.69 3.30 11.39
CA VAL A 460 13.09 4.50 10.77
C VAL A 460 12.31 4.02 9.55
N VAL A 461 11.01 4.28 9.51
CA VAL A 461 10.12 3.85 8.43
C VAL A 461 10.42 4.68 7.18
N LEU A 462 10.73 3.99 6.07
CA LEU A 462 10.81 4.58 4.74
C LEU A 462 9.43 4.56 4.09
N ARG A 463 9.24 5.38 3.07
CA ARG A 463 7.97 5.54 2.36
C ARG A 463 8.24 5.35 0.87
N ALA A 464 7.78 4.25 0.32
CA ALA A 464 7.92 3.94 -1.10
C ALA A 464 6.90 4.71 -1.95
N ASP A 465 7.34 5.23 -3.09
CA ASP A 465 6.47 5.74 -4.16
C ASP A 465 6.91 5.20 -5.55
N PRO A 466 6.30 5.61 -6.68
CA PRO A 466 6.59 5.07 -8.00
C PRO A 466 7.33 6.07 -8.92
N TYR A 467 8.24 6.91 -8.41
CA TYR A 467 9.08 7.80 -9.23
C TYR A 467 10.56 7.43 -9.19
N HIS A 468 11.19 7.32 -10.36
CA HIS A 468 12.64 7.15 -10.45
C HIS A 468 13.38 8.48 -10.20
N GLU A 469 13.61 8.84 -8.94
CA GLU A 469 14.31 10.06 -8.54
C GLU A 469 15.82 9.89 -8.22
N GLY A 470 16.26 8.68 -7.87
CA GLY A 470 17.65 8.29 -7.60
C GLY A 470 18.07 8.37 -6.13
N ASP A 471 19.06 7.56 -5.74
CA ASP A 471 19.61 7.42 -4.36
C ASP A 471 19.55 8.70 -3.50
N GLU A 472 18.60 8.70 -2.58
CA GLU A 472 18.31 9.77 -1.63
C GLU A 472 19.02 9.55 -0.28
N SER A 473 19.02 10.55 0.59
CA SER A 473 19.63 10.40 1.94
C SER A 473 19.09 11.33 3.02
N PHE A 474 19.03 10.80 4.24
CA PHE A 474 18.75 11.55 5.47
C PHE A 474 19.81 11.26 6.54
N THR A 475 19.75 11.97 7.67
CA THR A 475 20.70 11.81 8.79
C THR A 475 20.02 11.39 10.08
N ALA A 476 20.73 10.66 10.94
CA ALA A 476 20.33 10.41 12.32
C ALA A 476 21.46 10.75 13.29
N ASN A 477 21.10 11.23 14.48
CA ASN A 477 22.02 11.65 15.53
C ASN A 477 21.50 11.26 16.92
N LEU A 478 22.41 11.15 17.89
CA LEU A 478 22.10 10.94 19.30
C LEU A 478 22.28 12.25 20.08
N THR A 479 21.39 12.49 21.04
CA THR A 479 21.40 13.64 21.97
C THR A 479 20.94 13.18 23.36
N ASN A 480 21.06 14.04 24.39
CA ASN A 480 20.62 13.73 25.76
C ASN A 480 21.10 12.37 26.30
N VAL A 481 22.36 12.03 26.05
CA VAL A 481 22.98 10.78 26.51
C VAL A 481 23.15 10.82 28.03
N SER A 482 22.89 9.70 28.71
CA SER A 482 23.07 9.56 30.15
C SER A 482 24.54 9.67 30.59
N THR A 483 24.78 10.10 31.83
CA THR A 483 26.13 10.45 32.33
C THR A 483 27.13 9.30 32.40
N ASN A 484 26.65 8.05 32.34
CA ASN A 484 27.45 6.84 32.27
C ASN A 484 28.00 6.53 30.86
N ALA A 485 27.78 7.39 29.87
CA ALA A 485 28.20 7.14 28.51
C ALA A 485 28.49 8.43 27.71
N VAL A 486 29.27 8.31 26.63
CA VAL A 486 29.62 9.42 25.74
C VAL A 486 29.26 9.13 24.28
N TRP A 487 28.71 10.12 23.58
CA TRP A 487 28.45 10.07 22.14
C TRP A 487 29.52 10.84 21.38
N GLY A 488 30.17 10.19 20.41
CA GLY A 488 31.24 10.78 19.59
C GLY A 488 30.80 11.93 18.65
N GLY A 489 29.51 12.27 18.61
CA GLY A 489 29.01 13.50 17.97
C GLY A 489 28.98 13.49 16.44
N VAL A 490 29.03 12.32 15.79
CA VAL A 490 29.03 12.19 14.32
C VAL A 490 27.68 11.64 13.84
N PRO A 491 26.78 12.47 13.27
CA PRO A 491 25.54 11.99 12.68
C PRO A 491 25.81 10.95 11.57
N VAL A 492 25.00 9.90 11.53
CA VAL A 492 25.07 8.86 10.52
C VAL A 492 24.15 9.23 9.36
N VAL A 493 24.69 9.21 8.14
CA VAL A 493 23.90 9.30 6.91
C VAL A 493 23.30 7.93 6.61
N ALA A 494 21.99 7.88 6.39
CA ALA A 494 21.32 6.76 5.75
C ALA A 494 21.01 7.13 4.31
N THR A 495 21.25 6.18 3.40
CA THR A 495 20.82 6.26 2.00
C THR A 495 19.53 5.48 1.85
N ILE A 496 18.54 6.11 1.22
CA ILE A 496 17.38 5.43 0.65
C ILE A 496 17.81 5.04 -0.76
N VAL A 497 17.79 3.74 -1.07
CA VAL A 497 18.17 3.26 -2.40
C VAL A 497 16.90 3.15 -3.25
N ASP A 498 16.85 3.98 -4.29
CA ASP A 498 15.84 3.93 -5.35
C ASP A 498 15.84 2.53 -5.98
N ASP A 499 14.70 1.85 -5.89
CA ASP A 499 14.49 0.51 -6.44
C ASP A 499 13.53 0.49 -7.65
N ASP A 500 13.29 1.65 -8.28
CA ASP A 500 12.41 1.82 -9.44
C ASP A 500 13.21 1.82 -10.78
N PRO A 501 13.40 0.66 -11.44
CA PRO A 501 14.34 0.50 -12.55
C PRO A 501 13.93 1.28 -13.80
N GLN A 502 14.74 2.27 -14.20
CA GLN A 502 14.48 3.08 -15.38
C GLN A 502 15.08 2.53 -16.68
N ALA A 503 14.21 2.13 -17.62
CA ALA A 503 14.53 1.92 -19.02
C ALA A 503 13.88 3.01 -19.90
N ILE A 504 14.63 3.53 -20.87
CA ILE A 504 14.18 4.60 -21.78
C ILE A 504 14.16 4.05 -23.20
N ALA A 505 13.02 4.17 -23.89
CA ALA A 505 12.87 3.81 -25.30
C ALA A 505 12.33 5.00 -26.11
N LEU A 506 12.81 5.16 -27.34
CA LEU A 506 12.26 6.08 -28.33
C LEU A 506 11.79 5.24 -29.52
N ASP A 507 10.48 5.18 -29.73
CA ASP A 507 9.84 4.38 -30.77
C ASP A 507 10.00 5.06 -32.14
N GLY A 508 10.25 4.23 -33.15
CA GLY A 508 10.03 4.62 -34.55
C GLY A 508 8.54 4.71 -34.89
N VAL A 509 8.23 5.26 -36.07
CA VAL A 509 6.85 5.43 -36.53
C VAL A 509 6.76 5.22 -38.04
N THR A 510 5.91 4.30 -38.49
CA THR A 510 5.51 4.18 -39.90
C THR A 510 4.20 4.94 -40.09
N VAL A 511 4.14 5.82 -41.09
CA VAL A 511 3.04 6.79 -41.27
C VAL A 511 2.78 7.06 -42.75
N GLY A 512 1.52 7.25 -43.13
CA GLY A 512 1.14 7.62 -44.50
C GLY A 512 1.43 9.10 -44.77
N GLU A 513 1.77 9.44 -46.00
CA GLU A 513 2.04 10.83 -46.43
C GLU A 513 0.86 11.77 -46.07
N ALA A 514 -0.38 11.31 -46.30
CA ALA A 514 -1.60 12.04 -45.95
C ALA A 514 -1.80 12.25 -44.42
N GLY A 515 -1.01 11.60 -43.57
CA GLY A 515 -1.10 11.67 -42.10
C GLY A 515 -0.66 13.00 -41.49
N GLY A 516 0.04 13.85 -42.24
CA GLY A 516 0.37 15.25 -41.86
C GLY A 516 1.40 15.44 -40.73
N ALA A 517 1.66 14.44 -39.89
CA ALA A 517 2.79 14.42 -38.96
C ALA A 517 3.22 13.01 -38.56
N ALA A 518 4.53 12.75 -38.60
CA ALA A 518 5.12 11.60 -37.93
C ALA A 518 5.17 11.85 -36.42
N VAL A 519 4.56 10.98 -35.62
CA VAL A 519 4.48 11.12 -34.15
C VAL A 519 5.37 10.08 -33.49
N PHE A 520 6.55 10.51 -33.07
CA PHE A 520 7.49 9.69 -32.30
C PHE A 520 7.01 9.60 -30.85
N THR A 521 7.05 8.39 -30.27
CA THR A 521 6.69 8.15 -28.87
C THR A 521 7.94 7.80 -28.08
N LEU A 522 8.18 8.50 -26.98
CA LEU A 522 9.17 8.10 -25.98
C LEU A 522 8.46 7.44 -24.80
N ARG A 523 9.01 6.31 -24.33
CA ARG A 523 8.53 5.55 -23.18
C ARG A 523 9.60 5.52 -22.09
N LEU A 524 9.14 5.56 -20.85
CA LEU A 524 9.88 5.32 -19.62
C LEU A 524 9.30 4.10 -18.92
N GLN A 525 10.12 3.39 -18.15
CA GLN A 525 9.66 2.27 -17.33
C GLN A 525 9.00 2.78 -16.04
N ALA A 526 9.66 3.73 -15.37
CA ALA A 526 9.13 4.49 -14.24
C ALA A 526 8.90 5.96 -14.64
N PRO A 527 7.89 6.66 -14.11
CA PRO A 527 7.77 8.10 -14.30
C PRO A 527 8.84 8.87 -13.51
N TYR A 528 8.86 10.20 -13.68
CA TYR A 528 9.75 11.12 -12.96
C TYR A 528 8.98 12.10 -12.07
N ASP A 529 9.54 12.37 -10.89
CA ASP A 529 9.13 13.35 -9.86
C ASP A 529 9.03 14.80 -10.40
N ALA A 530 9.90 15.14 -11.36
CA ALA A 530 10.03 16.48 -11.92
C ALA A 530 10.29 16.43 -13.43
N PRO A 531 9.71 17.36 -14.22
CA PRO A 531 9.62 17.27 -15.67
C PRO A 531 10.99 17.26 -16.35
N VAL A 532 11.18 16.31 -17.27
CA VAL A 532 12.43 16.16 -18.04
C VAL A 532 12.38 17.07 -19.27
N SER A 533 13.40 17.91 -19.41
CA SER A 533 13.59 18.76 -20.60
C SER A 533 14.57 18.11 -21.56
N LEU A 534 14.17 17.95 -22.81
CA LEU A 534 14.93 17.38 -23.92
C LEU A 534 15.11 18.42 -25.02
N THR A 535 16.16 18.25 -25.85
CA THR A 535 16.26 18.93 -27.15
C THR A 535 16.41 17.91 -28.27
N VAL A 536 15.68 18.09 -29.37
CA VAL A 536 15.64 17.13 -30.48
C VAL A 536 15.93 17.76 -31.84
N SER A 537 16.46 16.95 -32.76
CA SER A 537 16.70 17.29 -34.16
C SER A 537 16.34 16.14 -35.09
N THR A 538 15.92 16.45 -36.32
CA THR A 538 15.74 15.45 -37.38
C THR A 538 17.04 15.19 -38.14
N LEU A 539 17.23 13.94 -38.56
CA LEU A 539 18.32 13.50 -39.44
C LEU A 539 17.71 12.88 -40.71
N ALA A 540 18.30 13.11 -41.88
CA ALA A 540 17.83 12.51 -43.13
C ALA A 540 18.16 11.00 -43.20
N GLY A 541 17.35 10.25 -43.95
CA GLY A 541 17.55 8.83 -44.25
C GLY A 541 17.41 7.90 -43.05
N ASP A 542 17.55 6.60 -43.32
CA ASP A 542 17.53 5.51 -42.32
C ASP A 542 18.86 5.40 -41.53
N GLY A 543 19.97 5.80 -42.14
CA GLY A 543 21.33 5.68 -41.60
C GLY A 543 22.12 4.43 -42.01
N LEU A 544 21.54 3.52 -42.81
CA LEU A 544 22.28 2.41 -43.43
C LEU A 544 22.91 2.88 -44.76
N GLY A 545 22.24 3.81 -45.44
CA GLY A 545 22.75 4.55 -46.60
C GLY A 545 22.45 3.87 -47.94
N ALA A 546 21.85 4.65 -48.85
CA ALA A 546 21.56 4.35 -50.26
C ALA A 546 21.41 2.86 -50.62
N VAL A 547 20.35 2.22 -50.13
CA VAL A 547 19.92 0.87 -50.52
C VAL A 547 19.06 0.97 -51.79
N ALA A 548 19.25 0.07 -52.74
CA ALA A 548 18.46 0.08 -53.97
C ALA A 548 17.01 -0.38 -53.70
N GLY A 549 16.07 0.57 -53.67
CA GLY A 549 14.65 0.34 -53.38
C GLY A 549 14.09 1.13 -52.19
N GLN A 550 14.87 2.04 -51.60
CA GLN A 550 14.41 3.02 -50.61
C GLN A 550 15.07 4.37 -50.91
N GLU A 551 14.36 5.48 -50.69
CA GLU A 551 14.91 6.83 -50.85
C GLU A 551 14.89 7.58 -49.49
N ASP A 552 15.85 8.51 -49.32
CA ASP A 552 16.00 9.30 -48.10
C ASP A 552 15.04 10.49 -48.17
N ALA A 553 14.04 10.57 -47.29
CA ALA A 553 13.07 11.65 -47.29
C ALA A 553 13.78 13.02 -47.21
N ALA A 554 13.36 13.96 -48.05
CA ALA A 554 14.05 15.24 -48.23
C ALA A 554 13.45 16.33 -47.32
N ALA A 555 14.28 16.78 -46.37
CA ALA A 555 14.00 17.92 -45.49
C ALA A 555 13.53 19.18 -46.27
N GLY A 556 12.26 19.53 -46.13
CA GLY A 556 11.63 20.67 -46.79
C GLY A 556 10.94 20.37 -48.13
N SER A 557 10.89 19.11 -48.54
CA SER A 557 9.95 18.58 -49.55
C SER A 557 8.85 17.78 -48.86
N ASP A 558 9.25 16.78 -48.06
CA ASP A 558 8.35 15.69 -47.62
C ASP A 558 8.17 15.67 -46.09
N TYR A 559 9.13 16.26 -45.35
CA TYR A 559 8.96 16.61 -43.93
C TYR A 559 9.61 17.94 -43.56
N THR A 560 9.07 18.57 -42.51
CA THR A 560 9.56 19.84 -41.98
C THR A 560 10.68 19.58 -40.96
N ALA A 561 11.93 19.81 -41.35
CA ALA A 561 13.08 19.54 -40.51
C ALA A 561 13.11 20.35 -39.21
N VAL A 562 13.53 19.69 -38.14
CA VAL A 562 13.62 20.21 -36.77
C VAL A 562 15.09 20.21 -36.34
N THR A 563 15.52 21.28 -35.65
CA THR A 563 16.90 21.39 -35.14
C THR A 563 16.89 22.02 -33.75
N GLY A 564 17.31 21.28 -32.73
CA GLY A 564 17.42 21.74 -31.35
C GLY A 564 16.09 22.19 -30.71
N ALA A 565 14.95 21.64 -31.15
CA ALA A 565 13.64 22.00 -30.59
C ALA A 565 13.48 21.42 -29.18
N ALA A 566 12.84 22.18 -28.29
CA ALA A 566 12.55 21.74 -26.94
C ALA A 566 11.37 20.73 -26.92
N TRP A 567 11.54 19.64 -26.18
CA TRP A 567 10.51 18.65 -25.88
C TRP A 567 10.52 18.41 -24.36
N VAL A 568 9.35 18.32 -23.73
CA VAL A 568 9.24 18.17 -22.28
C VAL A 568 8.40 16.94 -21.96
N ILE A 569 8.94 16.05 -21.14
CA ILE A 569 8.18 14.98 -20.48
C ILE A 569 7.55 15.59 -19.23
N PRO A 570 6.22 15.56 -19.07
CA PRO A 570 5.57 16.02 -17.84
C PRO A 570 6.01 15.19 -16.61
N VAL A 571 5.87 15.79 -15.42
CA VAL A 571 5.88 15.02 -14.15
C VAL A 571 4.84 13.90 -14.21
N ALA A 572 5.14 12.76 -13.57
CA ALA A 572 4.29 11.58 -13.51
C ALA A 572 3.95 10.90 -14.86
N ALA A 573 4.57 11.30 -15.98
CA ALA A 573 4.31 10.71 -17.29
C ALA A 573 5.33 9.63 -17.67
N THR A 574 4.87 8.40 -17.86
CA THR A 574 5.66 7.29 -18.44
C THR A 574 5.76 7.34 -19.97
N THR A 575 5.00 8.21 -20.64
CA THR A 575 5.06 8.40 -22.10
C THR A 575 4.99 9.87 -22.49
N ALA A 576 5.76 10.26 -23.49
CA ALA A 576 5.64 11.57 -24.16
C ALA A 576 5.69 11.39 -25.69
N THR A 577 5.08 12.31 -26.43
CA THR A 577 5.06 12.30 -27.91
C THR A 577 5.70 13.54 -28.51
N PHE A 578 6.41 13.40 -29.63
CA PHE A 578 6.93 14.51 -30.44
C PHE A 578 6.48 14.38 -31.90
N SER A 579 5.96 15.46 -32.47
CA SER A 579 5.43 15.47 -33.84
C SER A 579 6.37 16.20 -34.80
N VAL A 580 6.74 15.54 -35.90
CA VAL A 580 7.43 16.15 -37.05
C VAL A 580 6.42 16.27 -38.19
N THR A 581 6.11 17.50 -38.61
CA THR A 581 5.11 17.77 -39.66
C THR A 581 5.57 17.25 -41.02
N LEU A 582 4.77 16.37 -41.62
CA LEU A 582 4.92 15.89 -43.00
C LEU A 582 4.39 16.93 -43.99
N GLN A 583 4.81 16.83 -45.24
CA GLN A 583 4.35 17.67 -46.34
C GLN A 583 3.91 16.76 -47.48
N ALA A 584 2.62 16.82 -47.82
CA ALA A 584 2.07 15.96 -48.87
C ALA A 584 2.42 16.48 -50.27
N GLY A 585 2.90 15.56 -51.11
CA GLY A 585 3.04 15.68 -52.54
C GLY A 585 1.70 15.51 -53.27
N THR A 586 1.77 15.08 -54.53
CA THR A 586 0.61 14.84 -55.42
C THR A 586 0.94 13.84 -56.54
N ALA A 587 1.90 12.95 -56.30
CA ALA A 587 2.41 12.00 -57.28
C ALA A 587 2.60 10.64 -56.60
N ALA A 588 1.98 9.60 -57.15
CA ALA A 588 2.18 8.23 -56.66
C ALA A 588 3.64 7.79 -56.89
N GLU A 589 4.30 7.38 -55.82
CA GLU A 589 5.74 7.12 -55.74
C GLU A 589 5.96 5.71 -55.18
N ALA A 590 6.85 4.95 -55.83
CA ALA A 590 6.73 3.49 -55.84
C ALA A 590 7.33 2.75 -54.61
N ILE A 591 7.74 3.47 -53.56
CA ILE A 591 8.55 2.99 -52.43
C ILE A 591 8.34 3.86 -51.17
N SER A 592 8.58 3.29 -49.98
CA SER A 592 8.66 4.09 -48.73
C SER A 592 9.91 4.99 -48.70
N GLU A 593 9.78 6.16 -48.06
CA GLU A 593 10.88 7.06 -47.72
C GLU A 593 11.24 7.03 -46.22
N PHE A 594 12.44 7.48 -45.86
CA PHE A 594 12.93 7.42 -44.47
C PHE A 594 13.58 8.72 -43.96
N PHE A 595 13.28 9.09 -42.72
CA PHE A 595 14.05 10.03 -41.91
C PHE A 595 14.12 9.57 -40.45
N ARG A 596 14.84 10.30 -39.59
CA ARG A 596 14.96 9.97 -38.16
C ARG A 596 14.76 11.18 -37.24
N LEU A 597 14.20 10.95 -36.06
CA LEU A 597 14.29 11.87 -34.92
C LEU A 597 15.43 11.44 -34.01
N ARG A 598 16.25 12.39 -33.57
CA ARG A 598 17.30 12.20 -32.56
C ARG A 598 17.05 13.08 -31.36
N ILE A 599 17.32 12.55 -30.16
CA ILE A 599 17.51 13.35 -28.94
C ILE A 599 18.97 13.80 -28.86
N ASP A 600 19.18 15.11 -28.83
CA ASP A 600 20.51 15.72 -28.77
C ASP A 600 21.04 15.83 -27.33
N ALA A 601 20.16 16.15 -26.39
CA ALA A 601 20.45 16.30 -24.96
C ALA A 601 19.16 16.12 -24.13
N GLY A 602 19.33 15.84 -22.83
CA GLY A 602 18.26 15.78 -21.85
C GLY A 602 18.72 16.25 -20.46
N SER A 603 17.78 16.66 -19.61
CA SER A 603 18.06 17.13 -18.24
C SER A 603 18.29 16.01 -17.22
N ARG A 604 18.04 14.76 -17.59
CA ARG A 604 18.39 13.53 -16.87
C ARG A 604 19.27 12.63 -17.76
N PRO A 605 20.06 11.69 -17.21
CA PRO A 605 20.92 10.80 -18.00
C PRO A 605 20.12 9.83 -18.90
N GLY A 606 20.82 9.12 -19.80
CA GLY A 606 20.24 8.06 -20.66
C GLY A 606 19.57 8.55 -21.95
N PHE A 607 19.01 9.76 -21.97
CA PHE A 607 18.27 10.29 -23.14
C PHE A 607 19.12 10.67 -24.36
N ALA A 608 20.31 11.22 -24.14
CA ALA A 608 21.10 11.86 -25.20
C ALA A 608 21.70 10.83 -26.17
N GLY A 609 21.44 10.99 -27.47
CA GLY A 609 21.90 10.09 -28.52
C GLY A 609 20.93 8.96 -28.87
N LEU A 610 19.75 8.87 -28.23
CA LEU A 610 18.65 8.04 -28.74
C LEU A 610 18.21 8.54 -30.12
N VAL A 611 17.95 7.61 -31.03
CA VAL A 611 17.51 7.86 -32.41
C VAL A 611 16.43 6.87 -32.79
N ALA A 612 15.37 7.35 -33.42
CA ALA A 612 14.28 6.54 -33.95
C ALA A 612 13.96 6.93 -35.39
N THR A 613 13.58 5.95 -36.20
CA THR A 613 13.27 6.13 -37.64
C THR A 613 11.78 6.38 -37.85
N ALA A 614 11.46 7.37 -38.68
CA ALA A 614 10.17 7.47 -39.34
C ALA A 614 10.27 6.85 -40.74
N GLU A 615 9.31 6.00 -41.05
CA GLU A 615 9.03 5.52 -42.41
C GLU A 615 7.79 6.26 -42.91
N VAL A 616 7.89 6.86 -44.10
CA VAL A 616 6.78 7.52 -44.79
C VAL A 616 6.37 6.65 -45.96
N ILE A 617 5.10 6.28 -46.05
CA ILE A 617 4.56 5.40 -47.11
C ILE A 617 3.56 6.16 -47.98
N ASP A 618 3.69 6.04 -49.30
CA ASP A 618 2.68 6.49 -50.27
C ASP A 618 1.35 5.72 -50.05
N ASP A 619 0.27 6.47 -49.82
CA ASP A 619 -1.06 5.92 -49.58
C ASP A 619 -2.12 6.19 -50.70
N ASP A 620 -1.71 6.65 -51.89
CA ASP A 620 -2.60 7.02 -53.00
C ASP A 620 -3.27 5.81 -53.74
N GLN A 621 -2.78 4.58 -53.58
CA GLN A 621 -3.34 3.38 -54.27
C GLN A 621 -4.04 2.37 -53.32
N PRO A 622 -5.30 1.97 -53.58
CA PRO A 622 -6.02 1.03 -52.73
C PRO A 622 -5.63 -0.43 -52.95
N TYR A 623 -5.64 -1.18 -51.85
CA TYR A 623 -5.54 -2.63 -51.72
C TYR A 623 -6.88 -3.22 -51.25
N LEU A 624 -7.14 -4.48 -51.59
CA LEU A 624 -8.15 -5.30 -50.92
C LEU A 624 -7.56 -5.93 -49.67
N ALA A 625 -8.33 -5.94 -48.59
CA ALA A 625 -8.05 -6.73 -47.39
C ALA A 625 -9.33 -7.43 -46.92
N VAL A 626 -9.20 -8.63 -46.38
CA VAL A 626 -10.28 -9.38 -45.72
C VAL A 626 -9.72 -9.95 -44.41
N ALA A 627 -10.56 -10.04 -43.38
CA ALA A 627 -10.14 -10.54 -42.07
C ALA A 627 -10.86 -11.85 -41.74
N ASP A 628 -10.21 -12.66 -40.92
CA ASP A 628 -10.77 -13.89 -40.36
C ASP A 628 -12.11 -13.65 -39.65
N VAL A 629 -12.96 -14.68 -39.68
CA VAL A 629 -14.29 -14.68 -39.07
C VAL A 629 -14.37 -15.85 -38.09
N ALA A 630 -14.66 -15.58 -36.82
CA ALA A 630 -15.02 -16.62 -35.86
C ALA A 630 -16.50 -16.46 -35.48
N VAL A 631 -17.29 -17.52 -35.68
CA VAL A 631 -18.72 -17.55 -35.42
C VAL A 631 -19.15 -18.94 -34.93
N PRO A 632 -20.17 -19.03 -34.05
CA PRO A 632 -20.81 -20.31 -33.77
C PRO A 632 -21.53 -20.85 -35.00
N GLU A 633 -21.72 -22.16 -35.07
CA GLU A 633 -22.50 -22.78 -36.15
C GLU A 633 -23.94 -22.26 -36.17
N SER A 634 -24.51 -22.08 -34.97
CA SER A 634 -25.82 -21.45 -34.70
C SER A 634 -25.98 -20.01 -35.24
N ALA A 635 -24.91 -19.37 -35.72
CA ALA A 635 -24.98 -18.08 -36.41
C ALA A 635 -25.61 -18.15 -37.82
N ALA A 636 -25.68 -19.34 -38.42
CA ALA A 636 -26.22 -19.63 -39.77
C ALA A 636 -25.57 -18.92 -40.98
N VAL A 637 -24.85 -17.80 -40.80
CA VAL A 637 -24.10 -17.10 -41.86
C VAL A 637 -22.82 -16.46 -41.33
N ALA A 638 -21.66 -17.00 -41.72
CA ALA A 638 -20.39 -16.30 -41.62
C ALA A 638 -20.34 -15.14 -42.63
N THR A 639 -20.08 -13.91 -42.17
CA THR A 639 -20.08 -12.72 -43.05
C THR A 639 -18.70 -12.06 -43.08
N PHE A 640 -17.94 -12.36 -44.11
CA PHE A 640 -16.65 -11.71 -44.36
C PHE A 640 -16.87 -10.29 -44.86
N THR A 641 -16.12 -9.32 -44.32
CA THR A 641 -16.15 -7.93 -44.81
C THR A 641 -14.86 -7.63 -45.56
N VAL A 642 -14.94 -7.64 -46.89
CA VAL A 642 -13.82 -7.24 -47.75
C VAL A 642 -13.75 -5.71 -47.77
N ARG A 643 -12.60 -5.15 -47.44
CA ARG A 643 -12.36 -3.70 -47.31
C ARG A 643 -11.40 -3.21 -48.39
N LEU A 644 -11.55 -1.94 -48.76
CA LEU A 644 -10.49 -1.19 -49.42
C LEU A 644 -9.64 -0.50 -48.35
N VAL A 645 -8.33 -0.71 -48.43
CA VAL A 645 -7.34 -0.11 -47.52
C VAL A 645 -6.19 0.51 -48.31
N ASN A 646 -5.45 1.45 -47.72
CA ASN A 646 -4.13 1.81 -48.23
C ASN A 646 -3.08 0.74 -47.82
N ALA A 647 -1.81 0.95 -48.21
CA ALA A 647 -0.69 0.08 -47.82
C ALA A 647 -0.47 -0.02 -46.29
N LEU A 648 -1.15 0.79 -45.48
CA LEU A 648 -1.09 0.82 -44.01
C LEU A 648 -2.35 0.23 -43.34
N GLY A 649 -3.27 -0.41 -44.10
CA GLY A 649 -4.50 -1.00 -43.56
C GLY A 649 -5.60 0.00 -43.17
N ALA A 650 -5.37 1.32 -43.35
CA ALA A 650 -6.35 2.36 -43.10
C ALA A 650 -7.41 2.36 -44.22
N ALA A 651 -8.68 2.55 -43.87
CA ALA A 651 -9.79 2.44 -44.83
C ALA A 651 -9.80 3.58 -45.85
N VAL A 652 -9.90 3.25 -47.14
CA VAL A 652 -9.95 4.19 -48.27
C VAL A 652 -11.16 3.94 -49.17
N THR A 653 -11.37 4.79 -50.18
CA THR A 653 -12.42 4.60 -51.21
C THR A 653 -11.83 4.82 -52.60
N SER A 654 -12.09 3.91 -53.54
CA SER A 654 -11.66 4.09 -54.94
C SER A 654 -12.61 5.03 -55.71
N THR A 655 -12.06 5.77 -56.66
CA THR A 655 -12.83 6.67 -57.55
C THR A 655 -13.50 5.93 -58.72
N GLY A 656 -13.21 4.64 -58.89
CA GLY A 656 -13.90 3.72 -59.81
C GLY A 656 -14.31 2.43 -59.10
N ASP A 657 -15.12 1.61 -59.76
CA ASP A 657 -15.54 0.31 -59.22
C ASP A 657 -14.32 -0.62 -59.07
N VAL A 658 -14.18 -1.27 -57.90
CA VAL A 658 -13.17 -2.30 -57.65
C VAL A 658 -13.83 -3.66 -57.75
N THR A 659 -13.28 -4.58 -58.54
CA THR A 659 -13.83 -5.94 -58.71
C THR A 659 -12.83 -7.00 -58.26
N PHE A 660 -13.33 -8.05 -57.63
CA PHE A 660 -12.55 -9.21 -57.19
C PHE A 660 -13.37 -10.49 -57.28
N ARG A 661 -12.71 -11.65 -57.29
CA ARG A 661 -13.34 -12.96 -57.13
C ARG A 661 -13.16 -13.43 -55.69
N ALA A 662 -14.16 -14.08 -55.13
CA ALA A 662 -14.05 -14.80 -53.85
C ALA A 662 -14.53 -16.24 -54.02
N ASP A 663 -13.69 -17.19 -53.56
CA ASP A 663 -13.91 -18.63 -53.60
C ASP A 663 -13.69 -19.22 -52.19
N THR A 664 -14.57 -20.11 -51.73
CA THR A 664 -14.35 -20.84 -50.47
C THR A 664 -13.60 -22.15 -50.69
N VAL A 665 -12.71 -22.52 -49.76
CA VAL A 665 -11.89 -23.74 -49.80
C VAL A 665 -12.05 -24.51 -48.47
N ASP A 666 -12.37 -25.81 -48.57
CA ASP A 666 -12.49 -26.73 -47.43
C ASP A 666 -11.17 -26.81 -46.64
N GLN A 667 -11.22 -26.98 -45.32
CA GLN A 667 -10.04 -27.33 -44.49
C GLN A 667 -10.35 -28.50 -43.55
N THR A 668 -10.93 -28.24 -42.38
CA THR A 668 -11.60 -29.26 -41.57
C THR A 668 -13.09 -29.28 -41.90
N ALA A 669 -13.74 -28.10 -41.88
CA ALA A 669 -15.09 -27.92 -42.40
C ALA A 669 -15.13 -28.11 -43.92
N THR A 670 -16.24 -28.67 -44.39
CA THR A 670 -16.45 -29.13 -45.76
C THR A 670 -17.76 -28.62 -46.38
N ALA A 671 -17.68 -28.22 -47.64
CA ALA A 671 -18.80 -27.68 -48.37
C ALA A 671 -19.93 -28.70 -48.59
N GLY A 672 -21.09 -28.43 -47.99
CA GLY A 672 -22.31 -29.23 -48.10
C GLY A 672 -22.56 -30.17 -46.92
N SER A 673 -21.64 -30.25 -45.97
CA SER A 673 -21.92 -30.70 -44.60
C SER A 673 -22.05 -29.47 -43.71
N ASP A 674 -21.00 -28.66 -43.64
CA ASP A 674 -20.77 -27.72 -42.52
C ASP A 674 -20.94 -26.25 -42.95
N TYR A 675 -20.73 -25.97 -44.25
CA TYR A 675 -21.04 -24.68 -44.87
C TYR A 675 -21.43 -24.80 -46.35
N THR A 676 -21.98 -23.74 -46.95
CA THR A 676 -22.33 -23.67 -48.38
C THR A 676 -21.28 -22.90 -49.17
N ALA A 677 -20.62 -23.55 -50.13
CA ALA A 677 -19.52 -22.96 -50.90
C ALA A 677 -19.92 -21.72 -51.73
N VAL A 678 -19.03 -20.73 -51.73
CA VAL A 678 -19.08 -19.50 -52.54
C VAL A 678 -17.99 -19.55 -53.62
N GLY A 679 -18.24 -18.95 -54.78
CA GLY A 679 -17.31 -18.96 -55.92
C GLY A 679 -17.66 -17.93 -56.99
N ALA A 680 -17.79 -16.66 -56.59
CA ALA A 680 -18.41 -15.59 -57.37
C ALA A 680 -17.49 -14.37 -57.55
N VAL A 681 -17.84 -13.50 -58.52
CA VAL A 681 -17.20 -12.18 -58.68
C VAL A 681 -18.05 -11.14 -57.98
N PHE A 682 -17.39 -10.32 -57.17
CA PHE A 682 -17.95 -9.26 -56.35
C PHE A 682 -17.39 -7.89 -56.78
N THR A 683 -18.11 -6.82 -56.42
CA THR A 683 -17.77 -5.45 -56.81
C THR A 683 -17.99 -4.50 -55.62
N VAL A 684 -16.95 -3.78 -55.22
CA VAL A 684 -17.07 -2.58 -54.39
C VAL A 684 -17.37 -1.41 -55.34
N PRO A 685 -18.55 -0.77 -55.28
CA PRO A 685 -18.89 0.35 -56.14
C PRO A 685 -18.00 1.58 -55.89
N ALA A 686 -17.78 2.40 -56.91
CA ALA A 686 -17.04 3.65 -56.80
C ALA A 686 -17.54 4.52 -55.63
N GLY A 687 -16.62 5.02 -54.79
CA GLY A 687 -16.91 5.78 -53.58
C GLY A 687 -17.35 4.95 -52.36
N GLN A 688 -17.40 3.62 -52.45
CA GLN A 688 -17.53 2.73 -51.28
C GLN A 688 -16.14 2.17 -50.88
N GLY A 689 -15.99 1.84 -49.59
CA GLY A 689 -14.73 1.35 -49.00
C GLY A 689 -14.79 -0.09 -48.50
N SER A 690 -15.90 -0.81 -48.70
CA SER A 690 -16.05 -2.20 -48.31
C SER A 690 -17.27 -2.87 -48.96
N LEU A 691 -17.32 -4.20 -48.89
CA LEU A 691 -18.45 -5.04 -49.30
C LEU A 691 -18.53 -6.29 -48.40
N ALA A 692 -19.73 -6.71 -48.03
CA ALA A 692 -19.96 -7.96 -47.30
C ALA A 692 -20.09 -9.17 -48.26
N VAL A 693 -19.41 -10.26 -47.92
CA VAL A 693 -19.44 -11.56 -48.62
C VAL A 693 -19.98 -12.62 -47.63
N PRO A 694 -21.26 -13.01 -47.74
CA PRO A 694 -21.87 -13.99 -46.84
C PRO A 694 -21.61 -15.43 -47.30
N VAL A 695 -21.34 -16.32 -46.34
CA VAL A 695 -21.21 -17.77 -46.48
C VAL A 695 -22.19 -18.43 -45.50
N THR A 696 -23.14 -19.23 -45.98
CA THR A 696 -24.14 -19.89 -45.12
C THR A 696 -23.51 -21.10 -44.42
N LEU A 697 -23.80 -21.27 -43.12
CA LEU A 697 -23.36 -22.40 -42.29
C LEU A 697 -24.47 -23.45 -42.14
N ALA A 698 -24.09 -24.65 -41.73
CA ALA A 698 -24.98 -25.59 -41.05
C ALA A 698 -24.89 -25.39 -39.52
N ASP A 699 -25.76 -26.08 -38.78
CA ASP A 699 -26.04 -25.94 -37.34
C ASP A 699 -26.73 -27.26 -36.91
N ASP A 700 -26.17 -28.03 -35.96
CA ASP A 700 -26.81 -29.25 -35.44
C ASP A 700 -27.21 -29.26 -33.93
N ALA A 701 -26.62 -30.11 -33.10
CA ALA A 701 -26.93 -30.31 -31.67
C ALA A 701 -25.93 -31.25 -30.95
N TRP A 702 -24.73 -31.49 -31.51
CA TRP A 702 -23.72 -32.39 -30.97
C TRP A 702 -22.49 -31.61 -30.47
N ASP A 703 -21.91 -32.06 -29.35
CA ASP A 703 -20.59 -31.61 -28.90
C ASP A 703 -19.53 -32.30 -29.78
N ASP A 704 -18.95 -31.48 -30.66
CA ASP A 704 -17.99 -31.80 -31.74
C ASP A 704 -16.76 -30.86 -31.68
N ASP A 705 -15.69 -31.15 -32.45
CA ASP A 705 -14.48 -30.31 -32.45
C ASP A 705 -14.67 -29.08 -33.38
N SER A 706 -14.25 -27.89 -32.93
CA SER A 706 -14.40 -26.64 -33.73
C SER A 706 -13.64 -26.69 -35.06
N GLU A 707 -14.31 -26.34 -36.16
CA GLU A 707 -13.82 -26.54 -37.52
C GLU A 707 -13.48 -25.24 -38.28
N THR A 708 -12.90 -25.37 -39.47
CA THR A 708 -12.40 -24.23 -40.27
C THR A 708 -12.59 -24.43 -41.77
N PHE A 709 -12.80 -23.31 -42.49
CA PHE A 709 -12.67 -23.21 -43.95
C PHE A 709 -12.00 -21.87 -44.32
N VAL A 710 -11.60 -21.67 -45.58
CA VAL A 710 -10.97 -20.42 -46.05
C VAL A 710 -11.85 -19.72 -47.09
N LEU A 711 -11.92 -18.39 -47.05
CA LEU A 711 -12.37 -17.54 -48.16
C LEU A 711 -11.14 -16.93 -48.86
N HIS A 712 -10.86 -17.40 -50.07
CA HIS A 712 -9.78 -16.95 -50.93
C HIS A 712 -10.24 -15.82 -51.86
N LEU A 713 -9.53 -14.69 -51.86
CA LEU A 713 -9.70 -13.57 -52.79
C LEU A 713 -8.74 -13.68 -53.96
N SER A 714 -9.22 -13.38 -55.18
CA SER A 714 -8.37 -13.41 -56.38
C SER A 714 -8.82 -12.44 -57.47
N ALA A 715 -7.95 -12.24 -58.47
CA ALA A 715 -8.18 -11.44 -59.67
C ALA A 715 -8.73 -10.01 -59.41
N PRO A 716 -8.03 -9.19 -58.60
CA PRO A 716 -8.41 -7.80 -58.37
C PRO A 716 -8.32 -6.94 -59.65
N ALA A 717 -9.16 -5.91 -59.74
CA ALA A 717 -9.03 -4.82 -60.70
C ALA A 717 -9.41 -3.48 -60.05
N ASN A 718 -8.68 -2.41 -60.38
CA ASN A 718 -8.73 -1.07 -59.77
C ASN A 718 -8.38 -1.02 -58.26
N ALA A 719 -7.85 -2.11 -57.72
CA ALA A 719 -7.12 -2.20 -56.47
C ALA A 719 -5.99 -3.23 -56.62
N LEU A 720 -5.06 -3.26 -55.68
CA LEU A 720 -4.09 -4.34 -55.49
C LEU A 720 -4.65 -5.39 -54.53
N LEU A 721 -3.97 -6.53 -54.41
CA LEU A 721 -4.19 -7.56 -53.40
C LEU A 721 -2.81 -8.11 -53.05
N ASP A 722 -2.47 -8.16 -51.78
CA ASP A 722 -1.26 -8.86 -51.34
C ASP A 722 -1.51 -10.38 -51.41
N PRO A 723 -0.65 -11.19 -52.05
CA PRO A 723 -0.78 -12.64 -52.04
C PRO A 723 -0.76 -13.29 -50.65
N GLU A 724 -0.21 -12.62 -49.62
CA GLU A 724 -0.18 -13.12 -48.23
C GLU A 724 -1.45 -12.74 -47.44
N GLU A 725 -2.16 -11.67 -47.84
CA GLU A 725 -3.48 -11.24 -47.29
C GLU A 725 -4.66 -11.68 -48.19
N ALA A 726 -4.43 -12.67 -49.06
CA ALA A 726 -5.44 -13.16 -50.02
C ALA A 726 -6.44 -14.15 -49.41
N ASP A 727 -6.12 -14.77 -48.27
CA ASP A 727 -6.93 -15.77 -47.58
C ASP A 727 -7.43 -15.24 -46.24
N ALA A 728 -8.72 -15.42 -45.94
CA ALA A 728 -9.26 -15.27 -44.59
C ALA A 728 -9.91 -16.57 -44.12
N PHE A 729 -9.60 -16.99 -42.90
CA PHE A 729 -10.12 -18.20 -42.28
C PHE A 729 -11.49 -17.93 -41.65
N CYS A 730 -12.46 -18.80 -41.89
CA CYS A 730 -13.58 -18.97 -40.97
C CYS A 730 -13.19 -20.00 -39.91
N ALA A 731 -13.41 -19.69 -38.64
CA ALA A 731 -13.58 -20.68 -37.59
C ALA A 731 -15.08 -20.84 -37.30
N ILE A 732 -15.58 -22.06 -37.39
CA ILE A 732 -16.90 -22.48 -36.93
C ILE A 732 -16.70 -23.06 -35.53
N THR A 733 -17.26 -22.43 -34.52
CA THR A 733 -17.03 -22.81 -33.11
C THR A 733 -18.25 -23.50 -32.51
N ASP A 734 -18.10 -24.77 -32.13
CA ASP A 734 -19.00 -25.51 -31.22
C ASP A 734 -19.50 -24.61 -30.06
N ASP A 735 -20.83 -24.57 -29.85
CA ASP A 735 -21.48 -23.93 -28.70
C ASP A 735 -22.15 -24.91 -27.70
N GLU A 736 -21.91 -26.22 -27.86
CA GLU A 736 -22.70 -27.34 -27.31
C GLU A 736 -22.18 -27.93 -25.97
N PHE A 737 -21.78 -27.09 -25.01
CA PHE A 737 -21.07 -27.51 -23.78
C PHE A 737 -21.86 -28.41 -22.78
N PRO A 738 -21.53 -29.71 -22.62
CA PRO A 738 -22.27 -30.63 -21.75
C PRO A 738 -21.75 -30.70 -20.31
N SER A 739 -22.67 -31.01 -19.38
CA SER A 739 -22.34 -31.32 -17.98
C SER A 739 -22.80 -32.72 -17.56
N ILE A 740 -22.01 -33.38 -16.71
CA ILE A 740 -22.33 -34.69 -16.13
C ILE A 740 -23.07 -34.55 -14.79
N ASN A 741 -24.13 -35.34 -14.63
CA ASN A 741 -25.08 -35.23 -13.52
C ASN A 741 -25.45 -36.62 -12.96
N LEU A 742 -25.50 -36.74 -11.64
CA LEU A 742 -26.21 -37.79 -10.92
C LEU A 742 -27.71 -37.45 -10.87
N GLY A 743 -28.53 -38.41 -11.28
CA GLY A 743 -29.97 -38.42 -11.06
C GLY A 743 -30.40 -39.76 -10.47
N THR A 744 -31.66 -39.90 -10.07
CA THR A 744 -32.20 -41.19 -9.62
C THR A 744 -33.69 -41.32 -9.91
N ALA A 745 -34.14 -42.55 -10.12
CA ALA A 745 -35.56 -42.90 -10.15
C ALA A 745 -36.13 -43.15 -8.74
N LEU A 746 -35.27 -43.48 -7.76
CA LEU A 746 -35.62 -43.74 -6.36
C LEU A 746 -34.50 -43.22 -5.46
N ALA A 747 -34.73 -42.13 -4.72
CA ALA A 747 -33.79 -41.59 -3.73
C ALA A 747 -33.89 -42.28 -2.36
N ARG A 748 -34.94 -43.08 -2.13
CA ARG A 748 -35.15 -43.88 -0.91
C ARG A 748 -35.66 -45.26 -1.34
N ALA A 749 -35.24 -46.32 -0.68
CA ALA A 749 -35.73 -47.67 -0.92
C ALA A 749 -35.67 -48.53 0.34
N ASN A 750 -36.54 -49.54 0.42
CA ASN A 750 -36.58 -50.45 1.57
C ASN A 750 -35.45 -51.48 1.53
N GLU A 751 -35.16 -52.06 2.69
CA GLU A 751 -34.34 -53.27 2.79
C GLU A 751 -34.81 -54.40 1.86
N GLY A 752 -33.87 -55.27 1.47
CA GLY A 752 -34.06 -56.40 0.56
C GLY A 752 -34.36 -56.01 -0.89
N SER A 753 -34.35 -54.72 -1.22
CA SER A 753 -34.64 -54.20 -2.55
C SER A 753 -33.36 -53.79 -3.31
N THR A 754 -33.44 -52.79 -4.19
CA THR A 754 -32.28 -52.30 -4.97
C THR A 754 -32.50 -50.83 -5.33
N LEU A 755 -31.62 -49.96 -4.84
CA LEU A 755 -31.55 -48.56 -5.27
C LEU A 755 -30.99 -48.49 -6.70
N VAL A 756 -31.56 -47.62 -7.55
CA VAL A 756 -31.14 -47.43 -8.94
C VAL A 756 -30.99 -45.96 -9.25
N PHE A 757 -29.76 -45.54 -9.56
CA PHE A 757 -29.42 -44.17 -9.91
C PHE A 757 -28.78 -44.10 -11.31
N THR A 758 -28.81 -42.93 -11.92
CA THR A 758 -28.33 -42.68 -13.29
C THR A 758 -27.21 -41.64 -13.29
N VAL A 759 -26.27 -41.80 -14.22
CA VAL A 759 -25.32 -40.75 -14.59
C VAL A 759 -25.63 -40.33 -16.02
N SER A 760 -25.91 -39.04 -16.23
CA SER A 760 -26.37 -38.48 -17.49
C SER A 760 -25.62 -37.22 -17.89
N LEU A 761 -25.56 -36.96 -19.20
CA LEU A 761 -25.09 -35.72 -19.78
C LEU A 761 -26.27 -34.78 -20.08
N THR A 762 -26.03 -33.47 -20.15
CA THR A 762 -27.04 -32.50 -20.64
C THR A 762 -27.19 -32.53 -22.17
N THR A 763 -26.09 -32.78 -22.87
CA THR A 763 -26.01 -32.92 -24.34
C THR A 763 -25.27 -34.21 -24.69
N THR A 764 -25.60 -34.84 -25.82
CA THR A 764 -24.85 -36.01 -26.31
C THR A 764 -23.54 -35.60 -26.97
N ARG A 765 -22.44 -36.28 -26.64
CA ARG A 765 -21.11 -36.04 -27.22
C ARG A 765 -20.76 -37.04 -28.32
N GLN A 766 -19.97 -36.61 -29.30
CA GLN A 766 -19.26 -37.52 -30.18
C GLN A 766 -18.06 -38.19 -29.46
N ALA A 767 -17.45 -37.52 -28.49
CA ALA A 767 -16.42 -38.08 -27.62
C ALA A 767 -16.98 -38.99 -26.49
N ALA A 768 -16.14 -39.85 -25.92
CA ALA A 768 -16.50 -40.67 -24.75
C ALA A 768 -16.34 -39.88 -23.44
N THR A 769 -17.37 -39.87 -22.58
CA THR A 769 -17.25 -39.25 -21.24
C THR A 769 -16.74 -40.26 -20.21
N THR A 770 -15.51 -40.08 -19.76
CA THR A 770 -14.89 -40.84 -18.67
C THR A 770 -15.11 -40.14 -17.34
N PHE A 771 -15.43 -40.87 -16.27
CA PHE A 771 -15.50 -40.34 -14.91
C PHE A 771 -15.14 -41.42 -13.88
N THR A 772 -15.10 -41.08 -12.60
CA THR A 772 -14.99 -42.06 -11.50
C THR A 772 -16.22 -41.99 -10.62
N LEU A 773 -16.73 -43.15 -10.21
CA LEU A 773 -17.90 -43.31 -9.36
C LEU A 773 -17.52 -44.01 -8.06
N ALA A 774 -17.96 -43.46 -6.94
CA ALA A 774 -17.96 -44.12 -5.63
C ALA A 774 -19.36 -44.11 -5.03
N VAL A 775 -19.66 -45.10 -4.18
CA VAL A 775 -20.79 -45.05 -3.24
C VAL A 775 -20.22 -45.45 -1.88
N LEU A 776 -20.48 -44.62 -0.86
CA LEU A 776 -19.90 -44.72 0.47
C LEU A 776 -21.00 -44.58 1.54
N PRO A 777 -20.86 -45.16 2.73
CA PRO A 777 -21.80 -44.94 3.82
C PRO A 777 -21.75 -43.48 4.30
N GLY A 778 -22.92 -42.93 4.60
CA GLY A 778 -23.10 -41.61 5.21
C GLY A 778 -22.65 -41.56 6.66
N THR A 779 -22.45 -40.36 7.20
CA THR A 779 -21.75 -40.14 8.48
C THR A 779 -22.63 -40.28 9.73
N THR A 780 -23.70 -41.08 9.69
CA THR A 780 -24.69 -41.25 10.77
C THR A 780 -25.05 -42.73 10.93
N GLY A 781 -24.46 -43.40 11.92
CA GLY A 781 -24.32 -44.85 11.94
C GLY A 781 -25.57 -45.70 12.24
N GLY A 782 -25.64 -46.84 11.54
CA GLY A 782 -26.23 -48.09 12.00
C GLY A 782 -25.14 -49.12 12.37
N SER A 783 -25.52 -50.40 12.52
CA SER A 783 -24.62 -51.49 12.91
C SER A 783 -24.82 -52.79 12.11
N GLY A 784 -25.46 -52.73 10.94
CA GLY A 784 -25.42 -53.78 9.93
C GLY A 784 -24.39 -53.47 8.83
N VAL A 785 -24.57 -54.07 7.65
CA VAL A 785 -23.86 -53.71 6.39
C VAL A 785 -24.83 -53.96 5.24
N ASP A 786 -25.86 -53.13 5.17
CA ASP A 786 -27.15 -53.57 4.62
C ASP A 786 -27.30 -53.26 3.12
N TYR A 787 -26.14 -53.22 2.46
CA TYR A 787 -25.95 -53.05 1.03
C TYR A 787 -24.74 -53.88 0.55
N THR A 788 -24.85 -54.45 -0.65
CA THR A 788 -23.78 -55.25 -1.28
C THR A 788 -23.29 -54.60 -2.56
N PHE A 789 -22.59 -53.47 -2.41
CA PHE A 789 -22.10 -52.67 -3.53
C PHE A 789 -20.60 -52.40 -3.46
N THR A 790 -19.95 -52.33 -4.63
CA THR A 790 -18.51 -52.07 -4.75
C THR A 790 -18.24 -51.33 -6.06
N ALA A 791 -18.39 -50.00 -6.05
CA ALA A 791 -17.83 -49.13 -7.09
C ALA A 791 -16.53 -48.50 -6.60
N GLY A 792 -15.49 -48.67 -7.38
CA GLY A 792 -14.14 -48.13 -7.14
C GLY A 792 -13.32 -48.26 -8.40
N GLY A 793 -13.59 -47.41 -9.40
CA GLY A 793 -12.92 -47.45 -10.69
C GLY A 793 -13.53 -46.49 -11.71
N ALA A 794 -12.78 -46.25 -12.80
CA ALA A 794 -13.23 -45.43 -13.90
C ALA A 794 -14.45 -46.04 -14.61
N GLN A 795 -15.44 -45.20 -14.88
CA GLN A 795 -16.66 -45.48 -15.62
C GLN A 795 -16.62 -44.68 -16.94
N VAL A 796 -17.37 -45.14 -17.94
CA VAL A 796 -17.43 -44.50 -19.26
C VAL A 796 -18.87 -44.45 -19.75
N ILE A 797 -19.35 -43.26 -20.08
CA ILE A 797 -20.50 -43.09 -20.97
C ILE A 797 -19.95 -43.14 -22.40
N PRO A 798 -20.36 -44.12 -23.24
CA PRO A 798 -19.85 -44.21 -24.61
C PRO A 798 -20.28 -43.01 -25.48
N PRO A 799 -19.60 -42.78 -26.62
CA PRO A 799 -20.06 -41.86 -27.67
C PRO A 799 -21.55 -42.01 -27.98
N PHE A 800 -22.21 -40.88 -28.29
CA PHE A 800 -23.63 -40.78 -28.65
C PHE A 800 -24.61 -41.35 -27.60
N THR A 801 -24.16 -41.61 -26.37
CA THR A 801 -24.97 -42.19 -25.30
C THR A 801 -25.30 -41.11 -24.26
N PRO A 802 -26.57 -40.78 -23.98
CA PRO A 802 -26.92 -39.67 -23.08
C PRO A 802 -26.79 -40.02 -21.59
N SER A 803 -26.88 -41.30 -21.22
CA SER A 803 -26.81 -41.74 -19.82
C SER A 803 -26.51 -43.23 -19.63
N ILE A 804 -26.08 -43.60 -18.43
CA ILE A 804 -25.93 -44.99 -17.95
C ILE A 804 -26.51 -45.14 -16.53
N SER A 805 -26.93 -46.35 -16.17
CA SER A 805 -27.57 -46.65 -14.88
C SER A 805 -26.69 -47.55 -14.00
N PHE A 806 -26.73 -47.31 -12.69
CA PHE A 806 -26.07 -48.11 -11.65
C PHE A 806 -27.10 -48.64 -10.65
N SER A 807 -26.79 -49.75 -9.98
CA SER A 807 -27.71 -50.43 -9.06
C SER A 807 -26.99 -50.89 -7.81
N VAL A 808 -27.55 -50.56 -6.65
CA VAL A 808 -27.05 -50.86 -5.30
C VAL A 808 -28.02 -51.84 -4.65
N PRO A 809 -27.70 -53.16 -4.59
CA PRO A 809 -28.55 -54.15 -3.94
C PRO A 809 -28.51 -53.95 -2.42
N LEU A 810 -29.69 -53.91 -1.81
CA LEU A 810 -29.88 -53.81 -0.37
C LEU A 810 -30.08 -55.21 0.24
N LEU A 811 -29.60 -55.42 1.45
CA LEU A 811 -29.89 -56.60 2.24
C LEU A 811 -31.14 -56.36 3.10
N ASP A 812 -31.67 -57.45 3.66
CA ASP A 812 -32.80 -57.50 4.57
C ASP A 812 -32.36 -58.37 5.74
N ASP A 813 -32.19 -57.75 6.91
CA ASP A 813 -31.68 -58.41 8.12
C ASP A 813 -32.81 -58.96 9.04
N GLN A 814 -34.05 -58.53 8.77
CA GLN A 814 -35.30 -58.86 9.48
C GLN A 814 -35.48 -58.23 10.89
N LEU A 815 -34.72 -57.18 11.25
CA LEU A 815 -34.94 -56.37 12.47
C LEU A 815 -35.87 -55.18 12.19
N ALA A 816 -37.03 -55.16 12.87
CA ALA A 816 -38.01 -54.09 12.71
C ALA A 816 -37.84 -52.98 13.77
N GLY A 817 -37.89 -51.72 13.33
CA GLY A 817 -37.72 -50.51 14.13
C GLY A 817 -36.34 -49.84 14.00
N GLU A 818 -35.58 -50.16 12.95
CA GLU A 818 -34.26 -49.58 12.67
C GLU A 818 -34.38 -48.13 12.10
N PRO A 819 -33.36 -47.26 12.29
CA PRO A 819 -33.37 -45.90 11.75
C PRO A 819 -32.89 -45.86 10.28
N ASP A 820 -33.46 -44.96 9.48
CA ASP A 820 -33.02 -44.67 8.10
C ASP A 820 -31.48 -44.53 7.96
N GLU A 821 -30.83 -45.46 7.25
CA GLU A 821 -29.42 -45.29 6.85
C GLU A 821 -29.31 -44.44 5.58
N VAL A 822 -28.13 -43.84 5.35
CA VAL A 822 -27.85 -43.05 4.13
C VAL A 822 -26.58 -43.55 3.46
N LEU A 823 -26.65 -43.81 2.16
CA LEU A 823 -25.52 -44.05 1.27
C LEU A 823 -25.32 -42.81 0.39
N ARG A 824 -24.07 -42.38 0.19
CA ARG A 824 -23.75 -41.24 -0.70
C ARG A 824 -23.02 -41.72 -1.96
N ALA A 825 -23.65 -41.53 -3.11
CA ALA A 825 -23.01 -41.65 -4.41
C ALA A 825 -22.26 -40.35 -4.77
N THR A 826 -21.06 -40.47 -5.35
CA THR A 826 -20.29 -39.31 -5.83
C THR A 826 -19.61 -39.57 -7.18
N ILE A 827 -19.61 -38.52 -8.01
CA ILE A 827 -18.81 -38.42 -9.24
C ILE A 827 -17.56 -37.58 -8.96
N ALA A 828 -16.42 -38.04 -9.47
CA ALA A 828 -15.18 -37.26 -9.55
C ALA A 828 -14.45 -37.54 -10.88
N ASN A 829 -13.45 -36.73 -11.21
CA ASN A 829 -12.55 -36.95 -12.36
C ASN A 829 -13.27 -37.11 -13.72
N ALA A 830 -14.31 -36.31 -13.98
CA ALA A 830 -14.98 -36.30 -15.28
C ALA A 830 -14.19 -35.45 -16.32
N ASN A 831 -14.27 -35.82 -17.60
CA ASN A 831 -13.71 -35.04 -18.74
C ASN A 831 -14.76 -34.12 -19.40
N VAL A 832 -15.74 -33.63 -18.63
CA VAL A 832 -16.81 -32.69 -19.00
C VAL A 832 -17.14 -31.81 -17.79
N ALA A 833 -17.96 -30.76 -17.96
CA ALA A 833 -18.37 -29.90 -16.85
C ALA A 833 -19.11 -30.69 -15.74
N LEU A 834 -18.91 -30.29 -14.49
CA LEU A 834 -19.52 -30.95 -13.33
C LEU A 834 -20.86 -30.29 -12.97
N GLY A 835 -21.95 -31.04 -13.10
CA GLY A 835 -23.27 -30.65 -12.61
C GLY A 835 -23.52 -31.22 -11.21
N VAL A 836 -24.61 -31.95 -11.02
CA VAL A 836 -24.91 -32.65 -9.76
C VAL A 836 -23.94 -33.82 -9.56
N ILE A 837 -22.89 -33.64 -8.75
CA ILE A 837 -21.83 -34.65 -8.53
C ILE A 837 -21.92 -35.44 -7.23
N ALA A 838 -22.92 -35.18 -6.39
CA ALA A 838 -23.19 -35.96 -5.18
C ALA A 838 -24.69 -36.20 -5.02
N LEU A 839 -25.05 -37.41 -4.57
CA LEU A 839 -26.43 -37.82 -4.36
C LEU A 839 -26.51 -38.71 -3.12
N ASP A 840 -27.33 -38.32 -2.15
CA ASP A 840 -27.69 -39.17 -1.01
C ASP A 840 -28.85 -40.10 -1.39
N LEU A 841 -28.77 -41.34 -0.92
CA LEU A 841 -29.72 -42.43 -1.15
C LEU A 841 -30.06 -43.06 0.21
N THR A 842 -31.32 -43.04 0.61
CA THR A 842 -31.74 -43.56 1.92
C THR A 842 -32.15 -45.03 1.86
N VAL A 843 -31.75 -45.81 2.86
CA VAL A 843 -32.25 -47.17 3.14
C VAL A 843 -33.26 -47.07 4.28
N VAL A 844 -34.37 -47.81 4.19
CA VAL A 844 -35.50 -47.74 5.14
C VAL A 844 -35.91 -49.16 5.55
N ASP A 845 -36.18 -49.40 6.83
CA ASP A 845 -36.68 -50.68 7.36
C ASP A 845 -38.07 -51.01 6.78
N ALA A 846 -39.06 -50.15 7.04
CA ALA A 846 -40.44 -50.37 6.61
C ALA A 846 -41.09 -49.09 6.04
N PRO A 847 -41.89 -49.21 4.96
CA PRO A 847 -42.48 -48.06 4.30
C PRO A 847 -43.58 -47.39 5.12
N GLU A 848 -43.70 -46.08 4.99
CA GLU A 848 -44.59 -45.22 5.76
C GLU A 848 -45.83 -44.80 4.93
N LEU A 849 -47.04 -45.06 5.44
CA LEU A 849 -48.29 -44.70 4.74
C LEU A 849 -48.72 -43.25 5.01
N SER A 850 -49.05 -42.54 3.94
CA SER A 850 -49.61 -41.17 3.93
C SER A 850 -50.87 -41.08 3.07
N ILE A 851 -51.77 -40.14 3.41
CA ILE A 851 -52.96 -39.81 2.62
C ILE A 851 -52.98 -38.31 2.34
N ALA A 852 -53.22 -37.93 1.09
CA ALA A 852 -53.43 -36.52 0.73
C ALA A 852 -54.91 -36.23 0.48
N ALA A 853 -55.25 -34.93 0.49
CA ALA A 853 -56.63 -34.49 0.30
C ALA A 853 -57.19 -34.93 -1.06
N ALA A 854 -58.46 -35.34 -1.07
CA ALA A 854 -59.17 -35.52 -2.32
C ALA A 854 -59.43 -34.14 -2.98
N PRO A 855 -59.37 -34.02 -4.32
CA PRO A 855 -59.91 -32.86 -5.01
C PRO A 855 -61.36 -32.62 -4.61
N ALA A 856 -61.79 -31.36 -4.59
CA ALA A 856 -63.19 -31.03 -4.35
C ALA A 856 -64.07 -31.62 -5.45
N VAL A 857 -65.15 -32.30 -5.08
CA VAL A 857 -66.06 -33.01 -5.99
C VAL A 857 -67.47 -32.48 -5.83
N VAL A 858 -68.19 -32.29 -6.94
CA VAL A 858 -69.64 -32.03 -6.88
C VAL A 858 -70.35 -33.25 -6.29
N GLU A 859 -71.41 -33.00 -5.54
CA GLU A 859 -72.25 -34.02 -4.92
C GLU A 859 -72.58 -35.23 -5.83
N GLY A 860 -72.63 -36.42 -5.23
CA GLY A 860 -72.81 -37.69 -5.93
C GLY A 860 -71.58 -38.23 -6.69
N ALA A 861 -70.52 -37.43 -6.91
CA ALA A 861 -69.25 -37.91 -7.44
C ALA A 861 -68.29 -38.34 -6.30
N PRO A 862 -67.66 -39.52 -6.35
CA PRO A 862 -66.82 -40.01 -5.26
C PRO A 862 -65.55 -39.18 -5.09
N ALA A 863 -65.29 -38.73 -3.85
CA ALA A 863 -64.05 -38.06 -3.48
C ALA A 863 -62.90 -39.09 -3.47
N VAL A 864 -61.93 -38.93 -4.37
CA VAL A 864 -60.81 -39.89 -4.52
C VAL A 864 -59.58 -39.39 -3.77
N PHE A 865 -59.26 -40.04 -2.66
CA PHE A 865 -58.08 -39.77 -1.86
C PHE A 865 -56.90 -40.60 -2.37
N PRO A 866 -55.79 -39.99 -2.83
CA PRO A 866 -54.57 -40.74 -3.10
C PRO A 866 -53.91 -41.14 -1.77
N VAL A 867 -53.60 -42.43 -1.64
CA VAL A 867 -52.81 -42.99 -0.54
C VAL A 867 -51.46 -43.43 -1.09
N THR A 868 -50.39 -43.00 -0.44
CA THR A 868 -49.00 -43.16 -0.88
C THR A 868 -48.15 -43.83 0.18
N MET A 869 -47.13 -44.53 -0.27
CA MET A 869 -45.99 -44.99 0.52
C MET A 869 -44.76 -44.20 0.09
N ASP A 870 -43.88 -43.92 1.03
CA ASP A 870 -42.60 -43.24 0.77
C ASP A 870 -41.58 -44.14 0.05
N ALA A 871 -41.70 -45.47 0.20
CA ALA A 871 -40.90 -46.48 -0.49
C ALA A 871 -41.74 -47.71 -0.91
N PRO A 872 -41.39 -48.44 -1.99
CA PRO A 872 -42.13 -49.62 -2.46
C PRO A 872 -41.88 -50.85 -1.57
N SER A 873 -42.93 -51.45 -1.02
CA SER A 873 -42.81 -52.66 -0.21
C SER A 873 -42.58 -53.91 -1.07
N THR A 874 -41.80 -54.86 -0.57
CA THR A 874 -41.62 -56.20 -1.16
C THR A 874 -42.82 -57.13 -0.92
N ALA A 875 -43.68 -56.79 0.06
CA ALA A 875 -44.93 -57.45 0.37
C ALA A 875 -46.14 -56.54 0.01
N PRO A 876 -47.35 -57.09 -0.22
CA PRO A 876 -48.54 -56.26 -0.35
C PRO A 876 -48.88 -55.58 0.99
N VAL A 877 -49.12 -54.27 0.95
CA VAL A 877 -49.43 -53.45 2.12
C VAL A 877 -50.92 -53.22 2.21
N SER A 878 -51.55 -53.53 3.34
CA SER A 878 -53.02 -53.44 3.51
C SER A 878 -53.41 -52.53 4.66
N PHE A 879 -54.46 -51.72 4.47
CA PHE A 879 -54.94 -50.74 5.45
C PHE A 879 -56.46 -50.55 5.40
N ARG A 880 -57.01 -49.73 6.30
CA ARG A 880 -58.41 -49.30 6.33
C ARG A 880 -58.51 -47.78 6.45
N VAL A 881 -59.70 -47.23 6.22
CA VAL A 881 -59.97 -45.80 6.46
C VAL A 881 -61.17 -45.60 7.40
N GLN A 882 -61.19 -44.46 8.09
CA GLN A 882 -62.28 -44.02 8.95
C GLN A 882 -62.63 -42.56 8.63
N PHE A 883 -63.91 -42.19 8.70
CA PHE A 883 -64.39 -40.84 8.39
C PHE A 883 -64.82 -40.08 9.65
N SER A 884 -64.69 -38.76 9.64
CA SER A 884 -65.26 -37.85 10.63
C SER A 884 -65.79 -36.57 9.96
N SER A 885 -66.98 -36.15 10.36
CA SER A 885 -67.64 -34.92 9.89
C SER A 885 -66.89 -33.66 10.30
N ALA A 886 -66.81 -32.66 9.42
CA ALA A 886 -66.40 -31.30 9.77
C ALA A 886 -67.57 -30.32 9.57
N THR A 887 -68.04 -30.15 8.35
CA THR A 887 -69.40 -29.68 8.04
C THR A 887 -70.26 -30.84 7.53
N ALA A 888 -69.78 -31.56 6.50
CA ALA A 888 -70.47 -32.71 5.93
C ALA A 888 -70.73 -33.81 6.96
N SER A 889 -71.95 -34.35 6.93
CA SER A 889 -72.42 -35.42 7.80
C SER A 889 -72.17 -36.79 7.16
N ILE A 890 -71.61 -37.70 7.96
CA ILE A 890 -71.17 -39.05 7.56
C ILE A 890 -72.36 -40.02 7.28
N VAL A 891 -73.59 -39.50 7.17
CA VAL A 891 -74.81 -40.29 6.91
C VAL A 891 -75.81 -39.64 5.94
N SER A 892 -75.71 -38.34 5.66
CA SER A 892 -76.52 -37.65 4.64
C SER A 892 -75.73 -37.42 3.35
N ASP A 893 -74.44 -37.09 3.48
CA ASP A 893 -73.67 -36.45 2.40
C ASP A 893 -72.49 -37.35 1.96
N ILE A 894 -72.12 -38.30 2.82
CA ILE A 894 -71.09 -39.35 2.59
C ILE A 894 -71.67 -40.73 2.91
N ASN A 895 -71.32 -41.73 2.10
CA ASN A 895 -71.71 -43.12 2.33
C ASN A 895 -70.69 -43.87 3.22
N PRO A 896 -71.04 -44.24 4.46
CA PRO A 896 -70.10 -44.86 5.41
C PRO A 896 -69.68 -46.30 5.05
N ALA A 897 -70.20 -46.90 3.97
CA ALA A 897 -69.83 -48.24 3.53
C ALA A 897 -68.41 -48.37 2.93
N GLY A 898 -67.68 -47.27 2.72
CA GLY A 898 -66.39 -47.21 2.03
C GLY A 898 -65.11 -47.50 2.85
N THR A 899 -65.20 -48.07 4.06
CA THR A 899 -64.07 -48.12 5.03
C THR A 899 -63.01 -49.23 4.82
N GLY A 900 -63.02 -49.90 3.65
CA GLY A 900 -61.99 -50.86 3.25
C GLY A 900 -62.18 -52.31 3.76
N PRO A 901 -61.14 -53.17 3.68
CA PRO A 901 -59.73 -52.82 3.54
C PRO A 901 -59.33 -52.46 2.10
N PHE A 902 -58.25 -51.69 1.99
CA PHE A 902 -57.55 -51.35 0.76
C PHE A 902 -56.17 -52.01 0.75
N THR A 903 -55.51 -52.06 -0.40
CA THR A 903 -54.20 -52.71 -0.54
C THR A 903 -53.37 -52.05 -1.64
N ILE A 904 -52.11 -51.75 -1.33
CA ILE A 904 -51.08 -51.35 -2.29
C ILE A 904 -50.28 -52.62 -2.66
N PRO A 905 -50.25 -53.05 -3.93
CA PRO A 905 -49.48 -54.21 -4.36
C PRO A 905 -47.98 -54.07 -4.10
N ALA A 906 -47.30 -55.19 -3.85
CA ALA A 906 -45.84 -55.26 -3.77
C ALA A 906 -45.19 -54.65 -5.03
N GLY A 907 -44.09 -53.90 -4.86
CA GLY A 907 -43.41 -53.19 -5.94
C GLY A 907 -44.14 -51.95 -6.46
N THR A 908 -45.24 -51.51 -5.84
CA THR A 908 -45.92 -50.25 -6.13
C THR A 908 -45.96 -49.35 -4.90
N VAL A 909 -46.16 -48.04 -5.09
CA VAL A 909 -46.07 -47.01 -4.03
C VAL A 909 -47.39 -46.30 -3.73
N SER A 910 -48.49 -46.61 -4.42
CA SER A 910 -49.75 -45.87 -4.23
C SER A 910 -51.01 -46.66 -4.59
N VAL A 911 -52.15 -46.22 -4.02
CA VAL A 911 -53.49 -46.61 -4.44
C VAL A 911 -54.46 -45.47 -4.23
N ASN A 912 -55.44 -45.32 -5.13
CA ASN A 912 -56.51 -44.35 -4.98
C ASN A 912 -57.69 -44.96 -4.19
N VAL A 913 -58.14 -44.27 -3.14
CA VAL A 913 -59.24 -44.65 -2.27
C VAL A 913 -60.48 -43.81 -2.59
N PRO A 914 -61.48 -44.35 -3.30
CA PRO A 914 -62.72 -43.64 -3.58
C PRO A 914 -63.66 -43.68 -2.37
N VAL A 915 -64.04 -42.50 -1.86
CA VAL A 915 -65.06 -42.30 -0.83
C VAL A 915 -66.34 -41.82 -1.51
N PRO A 916 -67.42 -42.62 -1.57
CA PRO A 916 -68.65 -42.21 -2.23
C PRO A 916 -69.37 -41.12 -1.44
N THR A 917 -69.60 -39.98 -2.08
CA THR A 917 -70.53 -38.94 -1.64
C THR A 917 -71.97 -39.33 -1.98
N ILE A 918 -72.93 -38.57 -1.49
CA ILE A 918 -74.35 -38.65 -1.84
C ILE A 918 -74.71 -37.41 -2.67
N ALA A 919 -75.79 -37.49 -3.46
CA ALA A 919 -76.33 -36.36 -4.23
C ALA A 919 -77.45 -35.68 -3.43
N GLY A 920 -77.42 -34.36 -3.31
CA GLY A 920 -78.28 -33.57 -2.43
C GLY A 920 -79.75 -33.49 -2.86
N ASP A 921 -80.53 -32.79 -2.03
CA ASP A 921 -81.99 -32.68 -2.11
C ASP A 921 -82.51 -31.27 -2.41
N GLY A 922 -81.62 -30.34 -2.80
CA GLY A 922 -81.93 -28.94 -3.12
C GLY A 922 -82.09 -28.03 -1.90
N GLY A 923 -81.46 -28.39 -0.78
CA GLY A 923 -81.53 -27.67 0.49
C GLY A 923 -80.26 -26.94 0.94
N ASP A 924 -79.07 -27.33 0.48
CA ASP A 924 -77.81 -26.67 0.83
C ASP A 924 -77.43 -25.57 -0.19
N LEU A 925 -76.60 -24.64 0.25
CA LEU A 925 -76.19 -23.42 -0.46
C LEU A 925 -74.69 -23.11 -0.22
N ALA A 926 -73.91 -24.07 0.28
CA ALA A 926 -72.48 -23.92 0.54
C ALA A 926 -71.73 -25.25 0.44
N SER A 927 -70.50 -25.20 -0.08
CA SER A 927 -69.61 -26.37 -0.19
C SER A 927 -69.19 -26.93 1.17
N GLU A 928 -69.35 -28.25 1.35
CA GLU A 928 -69.12 -28.95 2.62
C GLU A 928 -67.75 -29.66 2.73
N THR A 929 -67.37 -30.11 3.93
CA THR A 929 -66.08 -30.76 4.22
C THR A 929 -66.15 -31.91 5.23
N PHE A 930 -65.29 -32.91 5.06
CA PHE A 930 -65.07 -34.04 5.97
C PHE A 930 -63.60 -34.44 6.04
N THR A 931 -63.24 -35.34 6.96
CA THR A 931 -61.88 -35.89 7.09
C THR A 931 -61.88 -37.41 6.97
N THR A 932 -60.88 -37.94 6.25
CA THR A 932 -60.57 -39.38 6.10
C THR A 932 -59.23 -39.68 6.79
N THR A 933 -59.21 -40.68 7.68
CA THR A 933 -58.02 -41.11 8.44
C THR A 933 -57.65 -42.55 8.10
N LEU A 934 -56.37 -42.81 7.83
CA LEU A 934 -55.77 -44.13 7.67
C LEU A 934 -55.69 -44.86 9.02
N ILE A 935 -56.10 -46.13 9.06
CA ILE A 935 -56.05 -46.96 10.26
C ILE A 935 -55.64 -48.40 9.94
N SER A 936 -55.01 -49.06 10.91
CA SER A 936 -54.64 -50.48 10.87
C SER A 936 -53.85 -50.91 9.62
N PRO A 937 -52.67 -50.33 9.34
CA PRO A 937 -51.78 -50.84 8.30
C PRO A 937 -51.22 -52.22 8.69
N ALA A 938 -50.74 -52.95 7.68
CA ALA A 938 -49.90 -54.12 7.81
C ALA A 938 -48.84 -54.10 6.70
N ASN A 939 -47.60 -54.50 7.04
CA ASN A 939 -46.39 -54.39 6.21
C ASN A 939 -45.96 -52.93 5.90
N ALA A 940 -46.46 -51.96 6.69
CA ALA A 940 -46.14 -50.54 6.64
C ALA A 940 -46.46 -49.85 7.98
N THR A 941 -45.85 -48.70 8.23
CA THR A 941 -46.14 -47.79 9.35
C THR A 941 -47.18 -46.73 8.94
N LEU A 942 -47.62 -45.84 9.86
CA LEU A 942 -48.43 -44.66 9.53
C LEU A 942 -47.63 -43.38 9.76
N SER A 943 -47.64 -42.51 8.77
CA SER A 943 -47.03 -41.17 8.84
C SER A 943 -47.76 -40.22 9.79
N GLY A 944 -47.13 -39.08 10.05
CA GLY A 944 -47.80 -37.89 10.61
C GLY A 944 -48.91 -37.33 9.70
N PHE A 945 -48.92 -37.71 8.41
CA PHE A 945 -49.94 -37.34 7.41
C PHE A 945 -50.93 -38.48 7.18
N ASN A 946 -51.40 -39.09 8.27
CA ASN A 946 -52.37 -40.19 8.24
C ASN A 946 -53.85 -39.74 8.16
N ALA A 947 -54.13 -38.43 8.08
CA ALA A 947 -55.48 -37.90 7.91
C ALA A 947 -55.50 -36.75 6.91
N ALA A 948 -56.54 -36.71 6.06
CA ALA A 948 -56.72 -35.69 5.02
C ALA A 948 -58.19 -35.30 4.85
N SER A 949 -58.43 -34.06 4.41
CA SER A 949 -59.78 -33.54 4.15
C SER A 949 -60.29 -33.91 2.75
N GLY A 950 -61.62 -34.05 2.63
CA GLY A 950 -62.33 -34.01 1.35
C GLY A 950 -63.36 -32.88 1.38
N THR A 951 -63.56 -32.25 0.22
CA THR A 951 -64.55 -31.18 0.03
C THR A 951 -65.62 -31.65 -0.96
N ILE A 952 -66.88 -31.34 -0.65
CA ILE A 952 -68.03 -31.60 -1.50
C ILE A 952 -68.55 -30.23 -1.96
N LEU A 953 -68.73 -30.04 -3.27
CA LEU A 953 -69.18 -28.78 -3.87
C LEU A 953 -70.68 -28.81 -4.16
N ASP A 954 -71.35 -27.69 -3.90
CA ASP A 954 -72.70 -27.42 -4.40
C ASP A 954 -72.74 -27.56 -5.93
N GLY A 955 -73.81 -28.20 -6.44
CA GLY A 955 -74.04 -28.47 -7.85
C GLY A 955 -75.26 -27.77 -8.45
N ASP A 956 -76.04 -27.00 -7.68
CA ASP A 956 -77.38 -26.59 -8.08
C ASP A 956 -77.42 -25.35 -9.00
N PRO A 957 -78.13 -25.40 -10.15
CA PRO A 957 -78.08 -24.36 -11.17
C PRO A 957 -78.98 -23.15 -10.86
N SER A 958 -78.37 -21.97 -10.71
CA SER A 958 -79.06 -20.72 -10.40
C SER A 958 -80.01 -20.23 -11.53
N PRO A 959 -81.21 -19.73 -11.22
CA PRO A 959 -82.10 -19.06 -12.19
C PRO A 959 -81.55 -17.72 -12.73
N LEU A 960 -81.66 -17.51 -14.05
CA LEU A 960 -81.38 -16.23 -14.73
C LEU A 960 -82.64 -15.44 -15.07
N SER A 961 -82.57 -14.11 -14.92
CA SER A 961 -83.61 -13.16 -15.33
C SER A 961 -83.02 -11.80 -15.72
N PHE A 962 -83.74 -11.00 -16.49
CA PHE A 962 -83.45 -9.56 -16.57
C PHE A 962 -83.80 -8.87 -15.23
N SER A 963 -83.25 -7.69 -14.97
CA SER A 963 -83.72 -6.85 -13.85
C SER A 963 -85.01 -6.10 -14.22
N ASP A 964 -84.98 -5.35 -15.32
CA ASP A 964 -86.00 -4.39 -15.73
C ASP A 964 -86.06 -4.23 -17.27
N ASP A 965 -87.10 -3.54 -17.76
CA ASP A 965 -87.15 -2.97 -19.12
C ASP A 965 -86.17 -1.77 -19.25
N ALA A 966 -85.73 -1.47 -20.47
CA ALA A 966 -84.76 -0.40 -20.74
C ALA A 966 -85.18 0.49 -21.93
N PHE A 967 -84.64 1.71 -22.01
CA PHE A 967 -84.88 2.65 -23.11
C PHE A 967 -83.66 3.55 -23.38
N ALA A 968 -83.61 4.11 -24.58
CA ALA A 968 -82.65 5.14 -25.00
C ALA A 968 -83.32 6.12 -25.98
N ILE A 969 -82.72 7.29 -26.17
CA ILE A 969 -82.98 8.11 -27.36
C ILE A 969 -82.30 7.41 -28.55
N GLU A 970 -82.81 7.62 -29.75
CA GLU A 970 -82.13 7.16 -30.97
C GLU A 970 -80.66 7.64 -31.04
N GLY A 971 -79.80 6.85 -31.69
CA GLY A 971 -78.35 7.01 -31.66
C GLY A 971 -77.64 6.51 -30.39
N ASP A 972 -78.30 6.53 -29.23
CA ASP A 972 -77.76 5.98 -27.98
C ASP A 972 -78.04 4.46 -27.85
N ALA A 973 -77.23 3.76 -27.05
CA ALA A 973 -77.36 2.31 -26.86
C ALA A 973 -78.23 1.95 -25.65
N ILE A 974 -79.24 1.09 -25.86
CA ILE A 974 -80.09 0.55 -24.80
C ILE A 974 -79.30 -0.53 -24.03
N VAL A 975 -79.18 -0.37 -22.70
CA VAL A 975 -78.44 -1.31 -21.85
C VAL A 975 -79.38 -2.08 -20.93
N PHE A 976 -79.41 -3.41 -21.09
CA PHE A 976 -80.12 -4.33 -20.21
C PHE A 976 -79.17 -4.95 -19.18
N THR A 977 -79.69 -5.35 -18.02
CA THR A 977 -78.94 -6.15 -17.03
C THR A 977 -79.57 -7.54 -16.88
N VAL A 978 -78.74 -8.58 -16.99
CA VAL A 978 -79.12 -9.99 -16.74
C VAL A 978 -78.47 -10.43 -15.44
N GLN A 979 -79.25 -11.03 -14.54
CA GLN A 979 -78.85 -11.38 -13.17
C GLN A 979 -79.25 -12.82 -12.79
N THR A 980 -78.45 -13.41 -11.91
CA THR A 980 -78.70 -14.68 -11.23
C THR A 980 -79.50 -14.48 -9.95
N ALA A 981 -80.38 -15.41 -9.57
CA ALA A 981 -81.08 -15.36 -8.27
C ALA A 981 -80.14 -15.63 -7.08
N TRP A 982 -79.07 -16.40 -7.29
CA TRP A 982 -77.93 -16.59 -6.37
C TRP A 982 -76.64 -16.80 -7.17
N THR A 983 -75.50 -16.41 -6.60
CA THR A 983 -74.18 -16.50 -7.25
C THR A 983 -73.74 -17.96 -7.40
N SER A 984 -73.38 -18.41 -8.61
CA SER A 984 -72.81 -19.74 -8.83
C SER A 984 -71.28 -19.73 -8.73
N GLU A 985 -70.69 -20.79 -8.18
CA GLU A 985 -69.23 -21.01 -8.21
C GLU A 985 -68.72 -21.39 -9.62
N ALA A 986 -69.61 -21.71 -10.56
CA ALA A 986 -69.30 -21.90 -11.97
C ALA A 986 -69.63 -20.65 -12.81
N ALA A 987 -68.85 -20.40 -13.86
CA ALA A 987 -69.19 -19.36 -14.83
C ALA A 987 -70.45 -19.77 -15.63
N ILE A 988 -71.38 -18.84 -15.80
CA ILE A 988 -72.66 -19.04 -16.49
C ILE A 988 -72.59 -18.37 -17.86
N THR A 989 -72.76 -19.13 -18.95
CA THR A 989 -72.84 -18.57 -20.31
C THR A 989 -74.27 -18.64 -20.83
N PHE A 990 -74.74 -17.58 -21.50
CA PHE A 990 -76.06 -17.54 -22.13
C PHE A 990 -76.01 -16.74 -23.44
N SER A 991 -77.05 -16.84 -24.26
CA SER A 991 -77.26 -15.99 -25.44
C SER A 991 -78.55 -15.17 -25.27
N VAL A 992 -78.70 -14.12 -26.08
CA VAL A 992 -79.96 -13.38 -26.18
C VAL A 992 -80.59 -13.55 -27.56
N GLN A 993 -81.91 -13.50 -27.62
CA GLN A 993 -82.68 -13.48 -28.85
C GLN A 993 -83.57 -12.25 -28.87
N PHE A 994 -83.52 -11.50 -29.97
CA PHE A 994 -84.38 -10.35 -30.21
C PHE A 994 -85.70 -10.76 -30.86
N THR A 995 -86.72 -9.92 -30.72
CA THR A 995 -88.00 -10.01 -31.44
C THR A 995 -88.52 -8.59 -31.65
N ASP A 996 -88.63 -8.20 -32.92
CA ASP A 996 -89.14 -6.90 -33.35
C ASP A 996 -90.58 -6.67 -32.86
N GLY A 997 -90.92 -5.42 -32.56
CA GLY A 997 -92.23 -5.02 -32.02
C GLY A 997 -92.89 -3.96 -32.87
N THR A 998 -92.82 -2.70 -32.42
CA THR A 998 -92.89 -1.55 -33.34
C THR A 998 -91.51 -1.30 -33.93
N ALA A 999 -90.47 -1.24 -33.08
CA ALA A 999 -89.08 -1.16 -33.53
C ALA A 999 -88.68 -2.43 -34.28
N ALA A 1000 -88.10 -2.25 -35.47
CA ALA A 1000 -87.56 -3.27 -36.34
C ALA A 1000 -86.03 -3.35 -36.25
N GLY A 1001 -85.52 -4.58 -36.21
CA GLY A 1001 -84.09 -4.86 -36.18
C GLY A 1001 -83.44 -4.70 -37.55
N SER A 1002 -82.21 -5.23 -37.67
CA SER A 1002 -81.36 -5.14 -38.87
C SER A 1002 -80.81 -3.74 -39.18
N GLY A 1003 -80.85 -2.80 -38.21
CA GLY A 1003 -80.37 -1.44 -38.40
C GLY A 1003 -81.37 -0.55 -39.14
N ILE A 1004 -82.67 -0.74 -38.89
CA ILE A 1004 -83.68 0.28 -39.12
C ILE A 1004 -83.73 1.13 -37.86
N ASP A 1005 -84.33 0.63 -36.78
CA ASP A 1005 -84.46 1.38 -35.51
C ASP A 1005 -83.47 0.87 -34.45
N TYR A 1006 -83.07 -0.40 -34.54
CA TYR A 1006 -82.00 -0.97 -33.70
C TYR A 1006 -81.13 -2.03 -34.40
N VAL A 1007 -79.90 -2.18 -33.90
CA VAL A 1007 -78.92 -3.15 -34.40
C VAL A 1007 -79.08 -4.48 -33.68
N SER A 1008 -79.85 -5.40 -34.26
CA SER A 1008 -80.13 -6.75 -33.74
C SER A 1008 -78.95 -7.75 -33.84
N ALA A 1009 -77.71 -7.25 -33.96
CA ALA A 1009 -76.49 -8.04 -33.98
C ALA A 1009 -75.84 -8.14 -32.59
N GLY A 1010 -75.03 -9.18 -32.35
CA GLY A 1010 -74.38 -9.39 -31.04
C GLY A 1010 -75.20 -10.22 -30.05
N THR A 1011 -75.80 -11.33 -30.50
CA THR A 1011 -76.65 -12.23 -29.68
C THR A 1011 -75.91 -13.07 -28.63
N GLY A 1012 -74.64 -12.78 -28.35
CA GLY A 1012 -73.78 -13.51 -27.42
C GLY A 1012 -72.89 -14.59 -28.09
N PRO A 1013 -72.33 -15.53 -27.31
CA PRO A 1013 -72.60 -15.77 -25.89
C PRO A 1013 -72.08 -14.65 -24.98
N PHE A 1014 -72.90 -14.31 -23.98
CA PHE A 1014 -72.54 -13.51 -22.82
C PHE A 1014 -72.13 -14.44 -21.67
N THR A 1015 -71.31 -13.94 -20.75
CA THR A 1015 -70.84 -14.70 -19.58
C THR A 1015 -71.03 -13.88 -18.32
N ILE A 1016 -71.65 -14.47 -17.30
CA ILE A 1016 -71.52 -14.05 -15.90
C ILE A 1016 -70.37 -14.88 -15.32
N PRO A 1017 -69.23 -14.27 -14.94
CA PRO A 1017 -68.12 -15.00 -14.33
C PRO A 1017 -68.52 -15.66 -13.01
N ALA A 1018 -67.81 -16.72 -12.62
CA ALA A 1018 -67.99 -17.37 -11.32
C ALA A 1018 -67.99 -16.35 -10.17
N GLY A 1019 -68.93 -16.49 -9.23
CA GLY A 1019 -69.13 -15.60 -8.09
C GLY A 1019 -69.73 -14.22 -8.42
N GLN A 1020 -69.97 -13.87 -9.68
CA GLN A 1020 -70.64 -12.61 -10.05
C GLN A 1020 -72.17 -12.77 -10.10
N PRO A 1021 -72.96 -11.76 -9.68
CA PRO A 1021 -74.42 -11.85 -9.67
C PRO A 1021 -75.08 -11.44 -10.99
N SER A 1022 -74.38 -10.73 -11.88
CA SER A 1022 -74.99 -10.15 -13.09
C SER A 1022 -73.97 -9.75 -14.17
N VAL A 1023 -74.48 -9.46 -15.37
CA VAL A 1023 -73.75 -8.85 -16.50
C VAL A 1023 -74.70 -7.96 -17.31
N THR A 1024 -74.17 -6.95 -18.00
CA THR A 1024 -74.95 -6.08 -18.90
C THR A 1024 -74.89 -6.53 -20.36
N VAL A 1025 -75.95 -6.21 -21.11
CA VAL A 1025 -76.09 -6.44 -22.56
C VAL A 1025 -76.47 -5.11 -23.20
N SER A 1026 -75.63 -4.59 -24.09
CA SER A 1026 -75.84 -3.31 -24.79
C SER A 1026 -76.32 -3.53 -26.22
N VAL A 1027 -77.31 -2.73 -26.64
CA VAL A 1027 -77.99 -2.84 -27.95
C VAL A 1027 -78.05 -1.45 -28.59
N PRO A 1028 -77.24 -1.17 -29.63
CA PRO A 1028 -77.27 0.13 -30.32
C PRO A 1028 -78.63 0.38 -31.00
N THR A 1029 -79.16 1.58 -30.85
CA THR A 1029 -80.22 2.10 -31.71
C THR A 1029 -79.61 2.75 -32.97
N VAL A 1030 -80.45 3.27 -33.87
CA VAL A 1030 -80.05 4.04 -35.05
C VAL A 1030 -80.77 5.40 -34.98
N ASP A 1031 -80.05 6.47 -35.30
CA ASP A 1031 -80.50 7.88 -35.38
C ASP A 1031 -80.78 8.19 -36.86
N ASP A 1032 -81.97 8.72 -37.23
CA ASP A 1032 -82.27 9.11 -38.62
C ASP A 1032 -82.58 10.60 -38.91
N ALA A 1033 -83.77 10.93 -39.41
CA ALA A 1033 -84.21 12.26 -39.86
C ALA A 1033 -85.76 12.36 -39.97
N GLY A 1034 -86.49 11.37 -39.44
CA GLY A 1034 -87.94 11.27 -39.43
C GLY A 1034 -88.52 11.49 -38.03
N PRO A 1035 -89.72 12.08 -37.88
CA PRO A 1035 -90.35 12.23 -36.56
C PRO A 1035 -91.40 11.13 -36.28
N GLU A 1036 -91.06 10.16 -35.44
CA GLU A 1036 -91.98 9.07 -35.04
C GLU A 1036 -93.03 9.54 -34.02
N LEU A 1037 -94.30 9.23 -34.29
CA LEU A 1037 -95.42 9.71 -33.47
C LEU A 1037 -95.56 9.00 -32.10
N ALA A 1038 -94.70 8.02 -31.78
CA ALA A 1038 -94.63 7.34 -30.49
C ALA A 1038 -93.30 6.61 -30.30
N ALA A 1039 -92.88 6.44 -29.05
CA ALA A 1039 -91.72 5.61 -28.68
C ALA A 1039 -91.85 4.16 -29.19
N GLU A 1040 -90.91 3.76 -30.03
CA GLU A 1040 -90.82 2.45 -30.67
C GLU A 1040 -90.29 1.39 -29.67
N ALA A 1041 -90.61 0.10 -29.86
CA ALA A 1041 -90.22 -0.96 -28.92
C ALA A 1041 -89.94 -2.33 -29.55
N PHE A 1042 -88.96 -3.05 -28.99
CA PHE A 1042 -88.63 -4.46 -29.29
C PHE A 1042 -88.51 -5.30 -28.00
N THR A 1043 -88.47 -6.63 -28.11
CA THR A 1043 -88.26 -7.55 -26.97
C THR A 1043 -86.92 -8.27 -27.07
N ILE A 1044 -86.21 -8.40 -25.95
CA ILE A 1044 -85.01 -9.22 -25.79
C ILE A 1044 -85.29 -10.40 -24.85
N ARG A 1045 -84.76 -11.59 -25.14
CA ARG A 1045 -84.98 -12.84 -24.36
C ARG A 1045 -83.69 -13.60 -24.08
N VAL A 1046 -83.47 -14.05 -22.84
CA VAL A 1046 -82.37 -14.98 -22.49
C VAL A 1046 -82.66 -16.39 -23.03
N VAL A 1047 -81.68 -16.99 -23.69
CA VAL A 1047 -81.73 -18.34 -24.29
C VAL A 1047 -80.44 -19.11 -24.02
N ASN A 1048 -80.53 -20.45 -24.07
CA ASN A 1048 -79.40 -21.39 -23.99
C ASN A 1048 -78.41 -21.18 -22.82
N PRO A 1049 -78.87 -21.05 -21.56
CA PRO A 1049 -77.96 -20.95 -20.42
C PRO A 1049 -77.21 -22.26 -20.16
N THR A 1050 -75.97 -22.14 -19.69
CA THR A 1050 -75.16 -23.22 -19.08
C THR A 1050 -74.94 -22.92 -17.61
N ASN A 1051 -74.83 -23.96 -16.77
CA ASN A 1051 -74.66 -23.85 -15.30
C ASN A 1051 -75.77 -23.04 -14.59
N ALA A 1052 -76.89 -22.81 -15.26
CA ALA A 1052 -78.01 -21.99 -14.83
C ALA A 1052 -79.31 -22.42 -15.51
N VAL A 1053 -80.44 -22.10 -14.90
CA VAL A 1053 -81.79 -22.33 -15.47
C VAL A 1053 -82.44 -21.02 -15.90
N ILE A 1054 -83.42 -21.09 -16.80
CA ILE A 1054 -84.21 -19.90 -17.19
C ILE A 1054 -85.18 -19.57 -16.06
N GLY A 1055 -85.02 -18.39 -15.45
CA GLY A 1055 -85.82 -17.89 -14.34
C GLY A 1055 -87.14 -17.21 -14.75
N ALA A 1056 -87.80 -16.60 -13.77
CA ALA A 1056 -89.18 -16.13 -13.88
C ALA A 1056 -89.40 -14.92 -14.82
N ALA A 1057 -88.37 -14.07 -15.01
CA ALA A 1057 -88.40 -12.92 -15.92
C ALA A 1057 -87.33 -13.06 -17.02
N PRO A 1058 -87.54 -13.95 -18.02
CA PRO A 1058 -86.54 -14.27 -19.04
C PRO A 1058 -86.54 -13.30 -20.24
N THR A 1059 -87.38 -12.27 -20.21
CA THR A 1059 -87.61 -11.29 -21.28
C THR A 1059 -87.64 -9.88 -20.71
N ALA A 1060 -87.13 -8.91 -21.47
CA ALA A 1060 -87.28 -7.47 -21.21
C ALA A 1060 -87.64 -6.72 -22.50
N THR A 1061 -88.18 -5.52 -22.36
CA THR A 1061 -88.56 -4.62 -23.44
C THR A 1061 -87.50 -3.53 -23.62
N GLY A 1062 -87.02 -3.32 -24.84
CA GLY A 1062 -86.24 -2.15 -25.23
C GLY A 1062 -87.15 -1.11 -25.87
N ARG A 1063 -86.93 0.18 -25.60
CA ARG A 1063 -87.63 1.28 -26.29
C ARG A 1063 -86.68 2.34 -26.87
N VAL A 1064 -87.00 2.81 -28.06
CA VAL A 1064 -86.32 3.92 -28.76
C VAL A 1064 -87.20 5.17 -28.65
N LEU A 1065 -86.58 6.34 -28.48
CA LEU A 1065 -87.28 7.64 -28.39
C LEU A 1065 -86.81 8.57 -29.52
N ASP A 1066 -87.78 9.09 -30.29
CA ASP A 1066 -87.67 10.15 -31.32
C ASP A 1066 -87.02 11.43 -30.78
N ASN A 1067 -86.12 12.04 -31.55
CA ASN A 1067 -85.50 13.34 -31.27
C ASN A 1067 -85.86 14.46 -32.28
N ASP A 1068 -86.58 14.16 -33.36
CA ASP A 1068 -86.71 15.02 -34.54
C ASP A 1068 -88.06 15.80 -34.64
N GLN A 1069 -88.93 15.67 -33.64
CA GLN A 1069 -90.23 16.35 -33.61
C GLN A 1069 -90.15 17.90 -33.73
N PRO A 1070 -90.94 18.54 -34.63
CA PRO A 1070 -90.81 19.97 -34.95
C PRO A 1070 -91.46 20.91 -33.92
N VAL A 1071 -90.98 22.17 -33.86
CA VAL A 1071 -91.30 23.13 -32.80
C VAL A 1071 -91.99 24.40 -33.34
N LEU A 1072 -93.18 24.72 -32.84
CA LEU A 1072 -94.00 25.89 -33.19
C LEU A 1072 -93.75 27.12 -32.28
N THR A 1073 -93.73 28.32 -32.86
CA THR A 1073 -93.69 29.62 -32.15
C THR A 1073 -94.62 30.64 -32.79
N ILE A 1074 -95.05 31.67 -32.05
CA ILE A 1074 -95.95 32.73 -32.55
C ILE A 1074 -95.39 34.15 -32.30
N THR A 1075 -95.58 35.06 -33.27
CA THR A 1075 -95.23 36.48 -33.16
C THR A 1075 -96.37 37.38 -33.64
N ALA A 1076 -96.40 38.62 -33.17
CA ALA A 1076 -97.39 39.63 -33.54
C ALA A 1076 -96.80 40.69 -34.50
N GLY A 1077 -97.65 41.27 -35.34
CA GLY A 1077 -97.37 42.44 -36.14
C GLY A 1077 -97.33 43.75 -35.33
N PRO A 1078 -97.15 44.90 -35.99
CA PRO A 1078 -97.25 46.21 -35.33
C PRO A 1078 -98.67 46.49 -34.83
N ALA A 1079 -98.79 47.44 -33.90
CA ALA A 1079 -100.08 47.99 -33.47
C ALA A 1079 -100.87 48.57 -34.66
N VAL A 1080 -102.19 48.53 -34.56
CA VAL A 1080 -103.12 49.07 -35.57
C VAL A 1080 -104.15 49.98 -34.93
N LEU A 1081 -104.65 50.95 -35.69
CA LEU A 1081 -105.82 51.71 -35.26
C LEU A 1081 -107.08 50.83 -35.23
N GLU A 1082 -108.08 51.28 -34.50
CA GLU A 1082 -109.44 50.75 -34.56
C GLU A 1082 -109.99 50.68 -36.00
N GLY A 1083 -110.81 49.66 -36.25
CA GLY A 1083 -111.32 49.29 -37.59
C GLY A 1083 -110.26 48.71 -38.54
N GLY A 1084 -109.02 48.56 -38.07
CA GLY A 1084 -107.90 47.95 -38.78
C GLY A 1084 -107.89 46.42 -38.77
N THR A 1085 -106.70 45.84 -38.95
CA THR A 1085 -106.49 44.38 -38.95
C THR A 1085 -105.06 44.09 -38.55
N LEU A 1086 -104.86 43.33 -37.47
CA LEU A 1086 -103.56 43.00 -36.90
C LEU A 1086 -103.21 41.53 -37.19
N SER A 1087 -102.03 41.34 -37.79
CA SER A 1087 -101.54 40.02 -38.21
C SER A 1087 -100.68 39.34 -37.14
N PHE A 1088 -100.85 38.03 -36.95
CA PHE A 1088 -99.95 37.18 -36.18
C PHE A 1088 -99.30 36.15 -37.09
N THR A 1089 -98.01 35.85 -36.90
CA THR A 1089 -97.29 34.83 -37.68
C THR A 1089 -96.93 33.65 -36.79
N VAL A 1090 -97.36 32.45 -37.18
CA VAL A 1090 -96.95 31.19 -36.54
C VAL A 1090 -95.92 30.50 -37.41
N SER A 1091 -94.82 30.04 -36.82
CA SER A 1091 -93.67 29.45 -37.53
C SER A 1091 -93.15 28.18 -36.88
N MET A 1092 -92.63 27.25 -37.68
CA MET A 1092 -91.89 26.06 -37.27
C MET A 1092 -90.37 26.26 -37.42
N ASP A 1093 -89.59 25.59 -36.57
CA ASP A 1093 -88.11 25.56 -36.65
C ASP A 1093 -87.59 24.78 -37.87
N ARG A 1094 -88.26 23.67 -38.23
CA ARG A 1094 -87.91 22.77 -39.34
C ARG A 1094 -89.10 22.54 -40.28
N GLN A 1095 -88.83 22.07 -41.51
CA GLN A 1095 -89.87 21.68 -42.46
C GLN A 1095 -90.39 20.28 -42.16
N THR A 1096 -91.69 20.07 -42.32
CA THR A 1096 -92.33 18.77 -42.10
C THR A 1096 -92.78 18.11 -43.41
N ILE A 1097 -92.80 16.77 -43.43
CA ILE A 1097 -93.40 15.97 -44.52
C ILE A 1097 -94.88 15.63 -44.27
N VAL A 1098 -95.34 15.73 -43.01
CA VAL A 1098 -96.75 15.63 -42.59
C VAL A 1098 -97.31 17.01 -42.24
N PRO A 1099 -98.62 17.28 -42.45
CA PRO A 1099 -99.21 18.55 -42.05
C PRO A 1099 -99.22 18.69 -40.53
N VAL A 1100 -98.97 19.91 -40.04
CA VAL A 1100 -99.04 20.28 -38.63
C VAL A 1100 -100.30 21.10 -38.40
N THR A 1101 -101.16 20.68 -37.48
CA THR A 1101 -102.43 21.38 -37.17
C THR A 1101 -102.44 21.88 -35.73
N PHE A 1102 -102.78 23.15 -35.55
CA PHE A 1102 -102.75 23.81 -34.24
C PHE A 1102 -103.91 24.81 -34.11
N ASP A 1103 -104.28 25.12 -32.86
CA ASP A 1103 -105.23 26.18 -32.53
C ASP A 1103 -104.50 27.39 -31.94
N VAL A 1104 -105.09 28.58 -32.12
CA VAL A 1104 -104.66 29.82 -31.48
C VAL A 1104 -105.82 30.35 -30.65
N ALA A 1105 -105.63 30.44 -29.34
CA ALA A 1105 -106.56 31.10 -28.43
C ALA A 1105 -106.22 32.59 -28.38
N PHE A 1106 -107.21 33.43 -28.69
CA PHE A 1106 -107.12 34.87 -28.48
C PHE A 1106 -107.74 35.20 -27.12
N LEU A 1107 -106.95 35.84 -26.25
CA LEU A 1107 -107.27 36.13 -24.87
C LEU A 1107 -107.26 37.65 -24.66
N ASN A 1108 -108.32 38.16 -24.04
CA ASN A 1108 -108.42 39.57 -23.68
C ASN A 1108 -107.30 40.00 -22.70
N GLY A 1109 -106.78 41.20 -22.90
CA GLY A 1109 -105.81 41.86 -22.01
C GLY A 1109 -106.45 43.05 -21.31
N SER A 1110 -106.35 44.24 -21.90
CA SER A 1110 -107.25 45.38 -21.61
C SER A 1110 -108.60 45.22 -22.29
N THR A 1111 -108.54 44.75 -23.55
CA THR A 1111 -109.65 44.48 -24.48
C THR A 1111 -110.91 43.90 -23.85
N GLN A 1112 -112.09 44.33 -24.32
CA GLN A 1112 -113.40 43.78 -23.96
C GLN A 1112 -113.96 42.77 -25.00
N GLY A 1113 -113.14 42.39 -25.99
CA GLY A 1113 -113.33 41.21 -26.84
C GLY A 1113 -114.14 41.53 -28.07
N ALA A 1114 -115.34 40.97 -28.22
CA ALA A 1114 -116.19 41.20 -29.40
C ALA A 1114 -116.77 42.63 -29.50
N VAL A 1115 -116.32 43.56 -28.65
CA VAL A 1115 -116.53 45.01 -28.77
C VAL A 1115 -115.42 45.63 -29.63
N ASP A 1116 -114.17 45.22 -29.40
CA ASP A 1116 -112.93 45.85 -29.87
C ASP A 1116 -112.12 45.00 -30.89
N PHE A 1117 -112.27 43.66 -30.89
CA PHE A 1117 -111.73 42.80 -31.96
C PHE A 1117 -112.58 41.56 -32.26
N THR A 1118 -112.51 41.09 -33.51
CA THR A 1118 -113.23 39.88 -33.96
C THR A 1118 -112.27 38.69 -34.07
N THR A 1119 -112.59 37.59 -33.40
CA THR A 1119 -111.73 36.41 -33.32
C THR A 1119 -111.86 35.50 -34.55
N PRO A 1120 -110.76 35.23 -35.29
CA PRO A 1120 -110.74 34.22 -36.34
C PRO A 1120 -110.91 32.81 -35.75
N ALA A 1121 -111.67 31.95 -36.44
CA ALA A 1121 -111.85 30.56 -36.04
C ALA A 1121 -110.73 29.66 -36.59
N GLY A 1122 -110.11 28.86 -35.73
CA GLY A 1122 -109.26 27.73 -36.10
C GLY A 1122 -110.04 26.44 -36.39
N PRO A 1123 -109.37 25.28 -36.53
CA PRO A 1123 -107.92 25.10 -36.42
C PRO A 1123 -107.16 25.57 -37.66
N TRP A 1124 -105.88 25.89 -37.47
CA TRP A 1124 -104.94 26.28 -38.51
C TRP A 1124 -104.09 25.08 -38.96
N THR A 1125 -103.49 25.18 -40.14
CA THR A 1125 -102.69 24.09 -40.71
C THR A 1125 -101.48 24.63 -41.46
N LEU A 1126 -100.28 24.19 -41.05
CA LEU A 1126 -99.08 24.27 -41.86
C LEU A 1126 -99.00 23.01 -42.72
N VAL A 1127 -98.94 23.21 -44.04
CA VAL A 1127 -98.89 22.11 -45.01
C VAL A 1127 -97.44 21.67 -45.23
N PRO A 1128 -97.18 20.41 -45.64
CA PRO A 1128 -95.84 19.91 -45.88
C PRO A 1128 -95.02 20.84 -46.78
N GLY A 1129 -93.77 21.10 -46.39
CA GLY A 1129 -92.87 22.02 -47.10
C GLY A 1129 -93.09 23.52 -46.84
N THR A 1130 -94.03 23.92 -45.99
CA THR A 1130 -94.13 25.31 -45.47
C THR A 1130 -93.62 25.40 -44.04
N THR A 1131 -92.99 26.53 -43.67
CA THR A 1131 -92.50 26.78 -42.30
C THR A 1131 -93.27 27.85 -41.54
N SER A 1132 -94.14 28.66 -42.18
CA SER A 1132 -94.92 29.69 -41.46
C SER A 1132 -96.25 30.03 -42.13
N ILE A 1133 -97.20 30.50 -41.32
CA ILE A 1133 -98.55 30.95 -41.72
C ILE A 1133 -98.92 32.24 -40.99
N VAL A 1134 -99.68 33.12 -41.64
CA VAL A 1134 -100.17 34.39 -41.07
C VAL A 1134 -101.66 34.29 -40.78
N ILE A 1135 -102.07 34.82 -39.62
CA ILE A 1135 -103.44 34.84 -39.11
C ILE A 1135 -103.82 36.31 -38.87
N ASP A 1136 -104.79 36.81 -39.65
CA ASP A 1136 -105.24 38.20 -39.58
C ASP A 1136 -106.46 38.35 -38.66
N VAL A 1137 -106.37 39.27 -37.69
CA VAL A 1137 -107.41 39.56 -36.68
C VAL A 1137 -107.97 40.96 -36.93
N PRO A 1138 -109.22 41.11 -37.41
CA PRO A 1138 -109.84 42.42 -37.62
C PRO A 1138 -110.23 43.08 -36.29
N THR A 1139 -109.84 44.34 -36.11
CA THR A 1139 -110.28 45.19 -34.99
C THR A 1139 -111.60 45.87 -35.34
N VAL A 1140 -112.36 46.27 -34.32
CA VAL A 1140 -113.62 47.03 -34.45
C VAL A 1140 -113.29 48.52 -34.27
N GLN A 1141 -114.24 49.40 -34.59
CA GLN A 1141 -114.18 50.85 -34.37
C GLN A 1141 -115.55 51.29 -33.81
N ASP A 1142 -115.56 52.09 -32.75
CA ASP A 1142 -116.80 52.74 -32.27
C ASP A 1142 -116.78 54.28 -32.19
N THR A 1143 -116.96 54.86 -31.00
CA THR A 1143 -117.11 56.32 -30.74
C THR A 1143 -116.77 56.73 -29.29
N GLU A 1144 -116.28 55.84 -28.42
CA GLU A 1144 -115.87 56.17 -27.03
C GLU A 1144 -114.34 56.24 -26.89
N HIS A 1145 -113.80 57.39 -26.43
CA HIS A 1145 -112.36 57.59 -26.26
C HIS A 1145 -111.81 56.76 -25.07
N GLU A 1146 -110.92 55.82 -25.36
CA GLU A 1146 -110.40 54.81 -24.44
C GLU A 1146 -108.86 54.96 -24.24
N ASN A 1147 -108.14 53.88 -23.96
CA ASN A 1147 -106.68 53.86 -23.84
C ASN A 1147 -106.15 52.67 -24.65
N GLN A 1148 -104.91 52.77 -25.18
CA GLN A 1148 -104.26 51.69 -25.95
C GLN A 1148 -104.55 50.30 -25.39
N GLU A 1149 -105.22 49.50 -26.21
CA GLU A 1149 -105.76 48.19 -25.85
C GLU A 1149 -104.79 47.07 -26.24
N ILE A 1150 -104.83 45.97 -25.49
CA ILE A 1150 -103.97 44.81 -25.72
C ILE A 1150 -104.82 43.53 -25.64
N PHE A 1151 -104.56 42.59 -26.54
CA PHE A 1151 -105.00 41.19 -26.48
C PHE A 1151 -103.84 40.25 -26.77
N VAL A 1152 -103.94 38.98 -26.40
CA VAL A 1152 -102.87 37.98 -26.51
C VAL A 1152 -103.30 36.84 -27.41
N ALA A 1153 -102.56 36.58 -28.49
CA ALA A 1153 -102.70 35.37 -29.30
C ALA A 1153 -101.75 34.30 -28.76
N ARG A 1154 -102.29 33.13 -28.37
CA ARG A 1154 -101.54 32.05 -27.73
C ARG A 1154 -101.76 30.72 -28.44
N LEU A 1155 -100.69 29.99 -28.72
CA LEU A 1155 -100.75 28.63 -29.25
C LEU A 1155 -101.37 27.67 -28.22
N ALA A 1156 -102.26 26.79 -28.68
CA ALA A 1156 -102.75 25.66 -27.89
C ALA A 1156 -101.60 24.69 -27.56
N ALA A 1157 -101.60 24.13 -26.35
CA ALA A 1157 -100.46 23.37 -25.82
C ALA A 1157 -100.14 22.07 -26.59
N ASP A 1158 -101.17 21.45 -27.19
CA ASP A 1158 -101.10 20.13 -27.83
C ASP A 1158 -101.36 20.23 -29.35
N PRO A 1159 -100.46 20.83 -30.16
CA PRO A 1159 -100.56 20.82 -31.61
C PRO A 1159 -100.29 19.41 -32.16
N VAL A 1160 -100.93 19.05 -33.27
CA VAL A 1160 -100.76 17.72 -33.87
C VAL A 1160 -99.54 17.73 -34.78
N ASN A 1161 -98.65 16.75 -34.60
CA ASN A 1161 -97.37 16.55 -35.30
C ASN A 1161 -96.32 17.65 -35.03
N ALA A 1162 -96.39 18.34 -33.88
CA ALA A 1162 -95.39 19.32 -33.42
C ALA A 1162 -95.46 19.49 -31.89
N VAL A 1163 -94.55 20.28 -31.33
CA VAL A 1163 -94.62 20.80 -29.95
C VAL A 1163 -94.59 22.33 -29.92
N VAL A 1164 -95.03 22.95 -28.82
CA VAL A 1164 -94.98 24.43 -28.67
C VAL A 1164 -93.65 24.87 -28.03
N GLY A 1165 -92.90 25.70 -28.74
CA GLY A 1165 -91.69 26.37 -28.26
C GLY A 1165 -91.95 27.78 -27.70
N ALA A 1166 -90.86 28.50 -27.44
CA ALA A 1166 -90.91 29.87 -26.92
C ALA A 1166 -90.59 30.91 -28.02
N PRO A 1167 -91.37 32.01 -28.16
CA PRO A 1167 -92.56 32.34 -27.37
C PRO A 1167 -93.82 31.55 -27.80
N PRO A 1168 -94.64 31.07 -26.84
CA PRO A 1168 -95.90 30.39 -27.12
C PRO A 1168 -97.09 31.35 -27.30
N GLU A 1169 -96.89 32.64 -27.01
CA GLU A 1169 -97.90 33.68 -27.05
C GLU A 1169 -97.30 35.04 -27.44
N ALA A 1170 -98.10 35.89 -28.09
CA ALA A 1170 -97.71 37.21 -28.57
C ALA A 1170 -98.86 38.22 -28.42
N ASN A 1171 -98.52 39.48 -28.15
CA ASN A 1171 -99.50 40.53 -27.86
C ASN A 1171 -99.87 41.30 -29.14
N GLY A 1172 -101.16 41.34 -29.47
CA GLY A 1172 -101.74 42.33 -30.38
C GLY A 1172 -102.06 43.61 -29.62
N VAL A 1173 -101.93 44.76 -30.29
CA VAL A 1173 -102.13 46.09 -29.71
C VAL A 1173 -103.04 46.91 -30.62
N ILE A 1174 -104.03 47.55 -30.04
CA ILE A 1174 -105.01 48.41 -30.73
C ILE A 1174 -104.85 49.83 -30.21
N ASP A 1175 -104.76 50.79 -31.11
CA ASP A 1175 -104.67 52.22 -30.82
C ASP A 1175 -106.01 52.90 -31.16
N ASP A 1176 -106.59 53.61 -30.20
CA ASP A 1176 -107.80 54.44 -30.35
C ASP A 1176 -107.57 55.59 -31.37
N ASP A 1177 -108.59 55.92 -32.19
CA ASP A 1177 -108.55 56.99 -33.19
C ASP A 1177 -109.53 58.18 -32.95
N ASP A 1178 -110.24 58.22 -31.81
CA ASP A 1178 -111.18 59.29 -31.42
C ASP A 1178 -110.54 60.44 -30.55
N PRO A 1179 -111.19 61.64 -30.44
CA PRO A 1179 -110.52 62.91 -30.04
C PRO A 1179 -110.94 63.61 -28.73
#